data_AF-A0A9X5RGQ6-F1
#
_entry.id   AF-A0A9X5RGQ6-F1
#
_cell.length_a   1.000
_cell.length_b   1.000
_cell.length_c   1.000
_cell.angle_alpha   90.00
_cell.angle_beta   90.00
_cell.angle_gamma   90.00
#
_symmetry.space_group_name_H-M   'P 1'
#
loop_
_entity.id
_entity.type
_entity.pdbx_description
1 polymer ?
#
loop_
_entity_poly.entity_id
_entity_poly.type
_entity_poly.pdbx_seq_one_letter_code
_entity_poly.pdbx_strand_id
1 'polypeptide(L)'
;MLNKQLHTRTPTVVVLDNRGSTIREINYCRHPDTVNQTDERITRHHYHARGYLERSIDARLYEAQQADSTIQPNIQQTVSLGGALSLSQGVDNGNSFNINDIEGTIAQQINGKGTVTTYEYSNQWFERYLEQVKEEKLGESRIVVVQKLKWGQGNESELIDTNQVGKCIEHFDTAGKKMYSHYSLQGAVISETQQLHYGSVIDWNSSSEVNDIQQAEKFTTQYLYDATGAVLTETDCAGHQRRMTYDIAGFVKQTWLTLKGQSEQIILKALSYSAAGQKLREEQGNGLVITYEYEPETQRLLHVKTQRPQGHALGAKIMQDLRYEYDPVGNIICLKNDAEATRYWRNQKVVPENRYIYDSLYQLISASGRESANQATPASIQSQPVTMLVKDTQSYTNYTRLYAYDRGGNLTQIRHNSPIAQQSFTQDIVVSNKTNRALLKSQCADPQKVDRYFDESGNLTQLLNGDAIIWDKRNHLKATNQVIESGFLYEGETYQYNNTGQRVTKMRGRKVARGGLEKVTTHYLPNIEQWEVSASAITEKYAVVQIQAGTSAKVRALCWEIGSPKGIENNSLRYSYDNGVGNSGLETDGQGQLVSYEEYYPYGGTAIWSSENAVEADYKTIRYSGKEKDATGMYYYGYRYYQPWVGRWLSADPAGTIDGLNLYRMVRNNPVTLHDPDGRMPNSSFSLLFASDDMKLQKGSITPLRNRGLFVGSNRESSETTLPFAISRFDSVDNNPVLREYRPELLKRGGDLYQSVHIFKGSQVSSSESGSGTIGTYWGHKILSDNLTAIQVMSGRSGSVGISIRLDDIKEKNPIVITSGALSGCTMQYAVDKEKLYAVHTGQKPGDDNWKTGIQGVNTIQHSFRALSGKNLSVSGNHNNDLIGTLSEFESSAITYLGKQGTRIDQVQENIAVFDYNNQHKVSRFEPRAGYSYALLARDAGKINVKVLSEDVIINQNTNKITVLDSMKVRLH
;
A
#
# COMPACT_ATOMS: atom_id res chain seq x y z
N MET A 1 -24.17 20.55 -8.68
CA MET A 1 -23.96 21.49 -7.56
C MET A 1 -23.79 20.67 -6.29
N LEU A 2 -22.64 20.76 -5.60
CA LEU A 2 -22.49 20.14 -4.28
C LEU A 2 -23.53 20.72 -3.33
N ASN A 3 -24.37 19.87 -2.73
CA ASN A 3 -25.26 20.31 -1.68
C ASN A 3 -24.40 20.61 -0.44
N LYS A 4 -23.97 21.87 -0.26
CA LYS A 4 -23.11 22.31 0.86
C LYS A 4 -23.67 21.87 2.22
N GLN A 5 -24.98 21.68 2.33
CA GLN A 5 -25.61 21.21 3.56
C GLN A 5 -25.22 19.76 3.91
N LEU A 6 -24.99 18.86 2.94
CA LEU A 6 -24.71 17.43 3.15
C LEU A 6 -23.49 17.18 4.06
N HIS A 7 -22.45 17.99 3.93
CA HIS A 7 -21.19 17.83 4.69
C HIS A 7 -21.04 18.84 5.85
N THR A 8 -21.99 19.75 6.03
CA THR A 8 -21.94 20.77 7.09
C THR A 8 -22.16 20.13 8.47
N ARG A 9 -21.16 20.10 9.36
CA ARG A 9 -21.23 19.44 10.69
C ARG A 9 -21.32 17.90 10.62
N THR A 10 -20.60 17.28 9.68
CA THR A 10 -20.34 15.83 9.71
C THR A 10 -18.86 15.52 9.93
N PRO A 11 -18.26 15.95 11.05
CA PRO A 11 -16.86 15.61 11.37
C PRO A 11 -16.74 14.13 11.75
N THR A 12 -15.53 13.60 11.70
CA THR A 12 -15.17 12.40 12.48
C THR A 12 -14.69 12.86 13.85
N VAL A 13 -15.29 12.33 14.92
CA VAL A 13 -14.93 12.67 16.30
C VAL A 13 -14.35 11.45 16.99
N VAL A 14 -13.16 11.62 17.56
CA VAL A 14 -12.49 10.60 18.37
C VAL A 14 -12.68 10.95 19.84
N VAL A 15 -13.27 10.04 20.61
CA VAL A 15 -13.48 10.19 22.05
C VAL A 15 -12.44 9.37 22.80
N LEU A 16 -11.69 10.03 23.67
CA LEU A 16 -10.66 9.41 24.49
C LEU A 16 -11.17 9.13 25.91
N ASP A 17 -10.66 8.07 26.54
CA ASP A 17 -10.80 7.90 27.98
C ASP A 17 -9.75 8.70 28.76
N ASN A 18 -9.77 8.58 30.10
CA ASN A 18 -8.81 9.26 30.98
C ASN A 18 -7.37 8.71 30.90
N ARG A 19 -7.11 7.73 30.03
CA ARG A 19 -5.78 7.17 29.72
C ARG A 19 -5.29 7.59 28.32
N GLY A 20 -6.11 8.32 27.55
CA GLY A 20 -5.80 8.71 26.18
C GLY A 20 -6.11 7.63 25.14
N SER A 21 -6.80 6.55 25.51
CA SER A 21 -7.20 5.49 24.58
C SER A 21 -8.49 5.88 23.84
N THR A 22 -8.54 5.66 22.53
CA THR A 22 -9.73 5.90 21.68
C THR A 22 -10.86 4.95 22.03
N ILE A 23 -11.79 5.36 22.89
CA ILE A 23 -12.93 4.53 23.30
C ILE A 23 -14.15 4.64 22.37
N ARG A 24 -14.24 5.72 21.58
CA ARG A 24 -15.28 5.84 20.55
C ARG A 24 -14.76 6.57 19.32
N GLU A 25 -15.24 6.14 18.16
CA GLU A 25 -15.15 6.89 16.92
C GLU A 25 -16.58 7.20 16.47
N ILE A 26 -16.92 8.48 16.38
CA ILE A 26 -18.24 8.96 16.03
C ILE A 26 -18.17 9.55 14.62
N ASN A 27 -18.98 9.01 13.74
CA ASN A 27 -19.17 9.54 12.39
C ASN A 27 -20.64 9.93 12.20
N TYR A 28 -20.88 11.03 11.49
CA TYR A 28 -22.23 11.52 11.21
C TYR A 28 -22.59 11.25 9.75
N CYS A 29 -23.51 10.31 9.53
CA CYS A 29 -23.99 9.91 8.22
C CYS A 29 -25.23 10.72 7.83
N ARG A 30 -25.23 11.26 6.62
CA ARG A 30 -26.37 11.91 5.98
C ARG A 30 -26.47 11.45 4.55
N HIS A 31 -27.69 11.11 4.16
CA HIS A 31 -28.01 10.76 2.78
C HIS A 31 -28.24 12.04 1.96
N PRO A 32 -27.82 12.09 0.68
CA PRO A 32 -28.02 13.26 -0.19
C PRO A 32 -29.49 13.66 -0.37
N ASP A 33 -30.42 12.70 -0.29
CA ASP A 33 -31.86 12.96 -0.40
C ASP A 33 -32.53 13.39 0.92
N THR A 34 -31.87 13.19 2.07
CA THR A 34 -32.41 13.52 3.40
C THR A 34 -31.41 14.33 4.22
N VAL A 35 -30.86 15.41 3.65
CA VAL A 35 -29.79 16.25 4.27
C VAL A 35 -30.12 16.85 5.64
N ASN A 36 -31.40 16.89 6.02
CA ASN A 36 -31.88 17.36 7.32
C ASN A 36 -31.88 16.27 8.41
N GLN A 37 -31.69 15.00 8.04
CA GLN A 37 -31.65 13.86 8.96
C GLN A 37 -30.22 13.38 9.11
N THR A 38 -29.62 13.59 10.28
CA THR A 38 -28.27 13.11 10.59
C THR A 38 -28.36 11.85 11.44
N ASP A 39 -27.66 10.82 10.99
CA ASP A 39 -27.55 9.56 11.70
C ASP A 39 -26.16 9.39 12.33
N GLU A 40 -26.11 9.23 13.65
CA GLU A 40 -24.86 9.08 14.40
C GLU A 40 -24.39 7.61 14.40
N ARG A 41 -23.20 7.37 13.87
CA ARG A 41 -22.53 6.07 13.76
C ARG A 41 -21.38 6.02 14.76
N ILE A 42 -21.59 5.36 15.89
CA ILE A 42 -20.60 5.26 16.96
C ILE A 42 -19.99 3.85 16.97
N THR A 43 -18.74 3.76 16.55
CA THR A 43 -17.89 2.59 16.84
C THR A 43 -17.36 2.71 18.26
N ARG A 44 -17.37 1.62 19.03
CA ARG A 44 -16.92 1.60 20.43
C ARG A 44 -15.76 0.64 20.60
N HIS A 45 -14.80 1.07 21.39
CA HIS A 45 -13.63 0.29 21.79
C HIS A 45 -13.58 0.19 23.30
N HIS A 46 -13.18 -0.97 23.79
CA HIS A 46 -12.92 -1.19 25.21
C HIS A 46 -11.48 -1.63 25.37
N TYR A 47 -10.79 -1.06 26.34
CA TYR A 47 -9.40 -1.36 26.64
C TYR A 47 -9.30 -1.91 28.06
N HIS A 48 -8.60 -3.02 28.21
CA HIS A 48 -8.30 -3.61 29.52
C HIS A 48 -7.54 -2.58 30.39
N ALA A 49 -7.51 -2.77 31.71
CA ALA A 49 -6.77 -1.93 32.67
C ALA A 49 -5.27 -1.72 32.33
N ARG A 50 -4.69 -2.54 31.45
CA ARG A 50 -3.28 -2.48 31.01
C ARG A 50 -3.07 -1.66 29.72
N GLY A 51 -4.13 -1.16 29.10
CA GLY A 51 -4.06 -0.34 27.88
C GLY A 51 -4.12 -1.13 26.56
N TYR A 52 -4.24 -2.46 26.59
CA TYR A 52 -4.49 -3.26 25.39
C TYR A 52 -5.95 -3.14 24.95
N LEU A 53 -6.17 -3.01 23.64
CA LEU A 53 -7.50 -3.07 23.04
C LEU A 53 -8.08 -4.47 23.29
N GLU A 54 -9.20 -4.52 23.99
CA GLU A 54 -9.84 -5.78 24.41
C GLU A 54 -11.00 -6.12 23.49
N ARG A 55 -11.82 -5.16 23.07
CA ARG A 55 -12.91 -5.42 22.11
C ARG A 55 -13.29 -4.18 21.34
N SER A 56 -13.80 -4.39 20.13
CA SER A 56 -14.37 -3.33 19.29
C SER A 56 -15.71 -3.76 18.72
N ILE A 57 -16.69 -2.85 18.71
CA ILE A 57 -18.04 -3.09 18.20
C ILE A 57 -18.51 -1.92 17.33
N ASP A 58 -19.02 -2.23 16.13
CA ASP A 58 -19.56 -1.26 15.20
C ASP A 58 -20.94 -0.74 15.63
N ALA A 59 -21.41 0.32 14.97
CA ALA A 59 -22.65 0.99 15.33
C ALA A 59 -23.89 0.08 15.22
N ARG A 60 -23.90 -0.88 14.30
CA ARG A 60 -25.03 -1.78 14.03
C ARG A 60 -25.08 -2.90 15.05
N LEU A 61 -23.98 -3.60 15.28
CA LEU A 61 -23.91 -4.68 16.26
C LEU A 61 -24.07 -4.14 17.68
N TYR A 62 -23.61 -2.91 17.95
CA TYR A 62 -23.86 -2.29 19.25
C TYR A 62 -25.35 -2.02 19.50
N GLU A 63 -26.08 -1.54 18.50
CA GLU A 63 -27.53 -1.33 18.58
C GLU A 63 -28.26 -2.66 18.79
N ALA A 64 -27.89 -3.70 18.03
CA ALA A 64 -28.42 -5.05 18.23
C ALA A 64 -28.11 -5.58 19.64
N GLN A 65 -26.91 -5.31 20.16
CA GLN A 65 -26.50 -5.71 21.51
C GLN A 65 -27.30 -5.03 22.64
N GLN A 66 -27.86 -3.83 22.39
CA GLN A 66 -28.74 -3.19 23.37
C GLN A 66 -30.08 -3.93 23.53
N ALA A 67 -30.56 -4.58 22.46
CA ALA A 67 -31.78 -5.38 22.48
C ALA A 67 -31.53 -6.84 22.86
N ASP A 68 -30.37 -7.38 22.52
CA ASP A 68 -29.96 -8.77 22.80
C ASP A 68 -28.51 -8.81 23.30
N SER A 69 -28.33 -8.99 24.61
CA SER A 69 -27.00 -9.03 25.23
C SER A 69 -26.13 -10.21 24.80
N THR A 70 -26.68 -11.19 24.06
CA THR A 70 -25.90 -12.32 23.52
C THR A 70 -25.11 -11.96 22.28
N ILE A 71 -25.42 -10.82 21.62
CA ILE A 71 -24.66 -10.30 20.49
C ILE A 71 -23.23 -9.98 20.91
N GLN A 72 -22.27 -10.61 20.24
CA GLN A 72 -20.85 -10.43 20.48
C GLN A 72 -20.31 -9.17 19.76
N PRO A 73 -19.26 -8.52 20.29
CA PRO A 73 -18.57 -7.45 19.58
C PRO A 73 -17.91 -7.99 18.31
N ASN A 74 -17.64 -7.12 17.31
CA ASN A 74 -17.00 -7.52 16.05
C ASN A 74 -15.70 -8.31 16.27
N ILE A 75 -14.89 -7.84 17.23
CA ILE A 75 -13.64 -8.49 17.63
C ILE A 75 -13.42 -8.33 19.13
N GLN A 76 -12.88 -9.37 19.75
CA GLN A 76 -12.38 -9.41 21.11
C GLN A 76 -10.97 -10.00 21.14
N GLN A 77 -10.08 -9.46 21.96
CA GLN A 77 -8.68 -9.85 22.05
C GLN A 77 -8.25 -10.02 23.50
N THR A 78 -7.52 -11.10 23.77
CA THR A 78 -6.87 -11.36 25.05
C THR A 78 -5.38 -11.57 24.82
N VAL A 79 -4.56 -10.83 25.56
CA VAL A 79 -3.09 -10.86 25.41
C VAL A 79 -2.45 -11.18 26.76
N SER A 80 -1.44 -12.05 26.77
CA SER A 80 -0.66 -12.36 27.96
C SER A 80 0.14 -11.15 28.46
N LEU A 81 0.67 -11.21 29.69
CA LEU A 81 1.41 -10.09 30.29
C LEU A 81 2.57 -9.58 29.43
N GLY A 82 3.31 -10.49 28.78
CA GLY A 82 4.44 -10.16 27.93
C GLY A 82 4.13 -10.09 26.43
N GLY A 83 2.86 -10.22 26.01
CA GLY A 83 2.49 -10.21 24.58
C GLY A 83 2.79 -11.51 23.81
N ALA A 84 3.44 -12.48 24.44
CA ALA A 84 3.84 -13.74 23.80
C ALA A 84 2.66 -14.64 23.41
N LEU A 85 1.52 -14.52 24.10
CA LEU A 85 0.29 -15.24 23.75
C LEU A 85 -0.78 -14.23 23.40
N SER A 86 -1.47 -14.46 22.29
CA SER A 86 -2.64 -13.68 21.91
C SER A 86 -3.77 -14.58 21.42
N LEU A 87 -4.97 -14.32 21.93
CA LEU A 87 -6.22 -14.88 21.44
C LEU A 87 -7.02 -13.74 20.82
N SER A 88 -7.47 -13.91 19.59
CA SER A 88 -8.40 -13.03 18.91
C SER A 88 -9.67 -13.80 18.60
N GLN A 89 -10.83 -13.23 18.87
CA GLN A 89 -12.14 -13.81 18.66
C GLN A 89 -12.96 -12.82 17.84
N GLY A 90 -13.16 -13.09 16.56
CA GLY A 90 -13.96 -12.25 15.68
C GLY A 90 -15.23 -12.94 15.24
N VAL A 91 -16.32 -12.18 15.15
CA VAL A 91 -17.62 -12.71 14.64
C VAL A 91 -17.57 -12.97 13.14
N ASP A 92 -16.72 -12.24 12.43
CA ASP A 92 -16.56 -12.36 10.98
C ASP A 92 -15.53 -13.45 10.63
N ASN A 93 -14.32 -13.41 11.21
CA ASN A 93 -13.17 -14.25 10.86
C ASN A 93 -12.84 -15.39 11.84
N GLY A 94 -13.68 -15.61 12.86
CA GLY A 94 -13.51 -16.69 13.82
C GLY A 94 -12.42 -16.43 14.86
N ASN A 95 -11.99 -17.50 15.51
CA ASN A 95 -11.00 -17.45 16.58
C ASN A 95 -9.59 -17.71 16.03
N SER A 96 -8.60 -16.93 16.44
CA SER A 96 -7.19 -17.20 16.16
C SER A 96 -6.35 -17.10 17.43
N PHE A 97 -5.40 -18.01 17.58
CA PHE A 97 -4.46 -18.04 18.69
C PHE A 97 -3.03 -17.99 18.16
N ASN A 98 -2.18 -17.13 18.73
CA ASN A 98 -0.77 -17.06 18.38
C ASN A 98 0.10 -17.23 19.63
N ILE A 99 1.15 -18.04 19.47
CA ILE A 99 2.22 -18.25 20.43
C ILE A 99 3.52 -17.77 19.81
N ASN A 100 4.14 -16.79 20.44
CA ASN A 100 5.50 -16.36 20.15
C ASN A 100 6.45 -16.96 21.19
N ASP A 101 7.67 -17.25 20.77
CA ASP A 101 8.74 -17.60 21.69
C ASP A 101 9.38 -16.36 22.34
N ILE A 102 10.45 -16.57 23.10
CA ILE A 102 11.13 -15.52 23.86
C ILE A 102 11.84 -14.46 22.99
N GLU A 103 12.13 -14.76 21.73
CA GLU A 103 12.70 -13.81 20.75
C GLU A 103 11.59 -12.99 20.06
N GLY A 104 10.33 -13.25 20.39
CA GLY A 104 9.17 -12.60 19.75
C GLY A 104 8.85 -13.15 18.36
N THR A 105 9.54 -14.20 17.90
CA THR A 105 9.19 -14.90 16.66
C THR A 105 8.01 -15.84 16.87
N ILE A 106 7.22 -16.04 15.82
CA ILE A 106 6.05 -16.92 15.87
C ILE A 106 6.53 -18.36 16.00
N ALA A 107 6.10 -19.05 17.04
CA ALA A 107 6.37 -20.47 17.26
C ALA A 107 5.18 -21.34 16.82
N GLN A 108 3.96 -20.90 17.11
CA GLN A 108 2.74 -21.62 16.73
C GLN A 108 1.56 -20.69 16.50
N GLN A 109 0.69 -21.04 15.55
CA GLN A 109 -0.57 -20.36 15.29
C GLN A 109 -1.70 -21.37 15.18
N ILE A 110 -2.88 -20.99 15.65
CA ILE A 110 -4.11 -21.76 15.49
C ILE A 110 -5.17 -20.85 14.87
N ASN A 111 -5.78 -21.23 13.76
CA ASN A 111 -6.79 -20.43 13.09
C ASN A 111 -8.23 -20.88 13.41
N GLY A 112 -9.23 -20.18 12.85
CA GLY A 112 -10.66 -20.42 13.12
C GLY A 112 -11.14 -21.82 12.75
N LYS A 113 -10.47 -22.46 11.78
CA LYS A 113 -10.68 -23.86 11.40
C LYS A 113 -9.98 -24.85 12.32
N GLY A 114 -9.29 -24.42 13.37
CA GLY A 114 -8.48 -25.29 14.21
C GLY A 114 -7.27 -25.88 13.49
N THR A 115 -6.78 -25.25 12.41
CA THR A 115 -5.48 -25.63 11.84
C THR A 115 -4.39 -25.10 12.74
N VAL A 116 -3.50 -25.97 13.20
CA VAL A 116 -2.33 -25.63 13.99
C VAL A 116 -1.14 -25.57 13.04
N THR A 117 -0.48 -24.41 12.97
CA THR A 117 0.74 -24.19 12.19
C THR A 117 1.90 -23.98 13.15
N THR A 118 2.91 -24.84 13.10
CA THR A 118 4.10 -24.79 13.96
C THR A 118 5.33 -24.41 13.13
N TYR A 119 6.14 -23.48 13.65
CA TYR A 119 7.34 -22.97 12.99
C TYR A 119 8.58 -23.47 13.73
N GLU A 120 9.42 -24.24 13.03
CA GLU A 120 10.63 -24.81 13.60
C GLU A 120 11.87 -24.09 13.09
N TYR A 121 12.69 -23.65 14.03
CA TYR A 121 13.89 -22.85 13.78
C TYR A 121 15.15 -23.63 14.18
N SER A 122 16.29 -23.26 13.61
CA SER A 122 17.59 -23.84 13.94
C SER A 122 17.96 -23.67 15.42
N ASN A 123 18.66 -24.66 15.98
CA ASN A 123 19.10 -24.68 17.39
C ASN A 123 20.47 -23.98 17.61
N GLN A 124 20.95 -23.17 16.66
CA GLN A 124 22.26 -22.52 16.76
C GLN A 124 22.17 -21.19 17.54
N TRP A 125 23.17 -20.92 18.38
CA TRP A 125 23.13 -19.86 19.39
C TRP A 125 23.30 -18.41 18.85
N PHE A 126 23.66 -18.25 17.57
CA PHE A 126 23.95 -16.92 16.99
C PHE A 126 23.15 -16.58 15.73
N GLU A 127 22.64 -17.57 14.99
CA GLU A 127 21.83 -17.37 13.79
C GLU A 127 20.65 -18.35 13.78
N ARG A 128 19.44 -17.78 13.85
CA ARG A 128 18.19 -18.54 13.96
C ARG A 128 17.45 -18.51 12.63
N TYR A 129 17.52 -19.60 11.89
CA TYR A 129 16.89 -19.77 10.59
C TYR A 129 15.59 -20.56 10.73
N LEU A 130 14.53 -20.17 10.03
CA LEU A 130 13.34 -21.03 9.90
C LEU A 130 13.74 -22.22 9.01
N GLU A 131 13.59 -23.44 9.53
CA GLU A 131 13.94 -24.67 8.81
C GLU A 131 12.70 -25.35 8.23
N GLN A 132 11.62 -25.42 9.00
CA GLN A 132 10.41 -26.14 8.60
C GLN A 132 9.14 -25.47 9.14
N VAL A 133 8.05 -25.67 8.41
CA VAL A 133 6.69 -25.32 8.86
C VAL A 133 5.82 -26.56 8.80
N LYS A 134 5.14 -26.85 9.90
CA LYS A 134 4.29 -28.04 10.09
C LYS A 134 2.84 -27.63 10.24
N GLU A 135 1.94 -28.45 9.72
CA GLU A 135 0.49 -28.29 9.88
C GLU A 135 -0.19 -29.55 10.37
N GLU A 136 -1.10 -29.37 11.31
CA GLU A 136 -2.01 -30.40 11.81
C GLU A 136 -3.40 -29.80 12.07
N LYS A 137 -4.37 -30.66 12.32
CA LYS A 137 -5.70 -30.25 12.81
C LYS A 137 -5.71 -30.44 14.32
N LEU A 138 -6.20 -29.46 15.06
CA LEU A 138 -6.31 -29.51 16.52
C LEU A 138 -7.07 -30.78 16.95
N GLY A 139 -6.42 -31.62 17.75
CA GLY A 139 -6.98 -32.89 18.23
C GLY A 139 -6.71 -34.11 17.35
N GLU A 140 -6.04 -33.94 16.20
CA GLU A 140 -5.58 -35.03 15.34
C GLU A 140 -4.07 -35.24 15.50
N SER A 141 -3.57 -36.47 15.33
CA SER A 141 -2.13 -36.79 15.42
C SER A 141 -1.36 -36.65 14.12
N ARG A 142 -2.05 -36.41 12.98
CA ARG A 142 -1.40 -36.35 11.67
C ARG A 142 -0.79 -34.96 11.44
N ILE A 143 0.53 -34.91 11.53
CA ILE A 143 1.35 -33.73 11.22
C ILE A 143 1.87 -33.84 9.79
N VAL A 144 1.85 -32.72 9.07
CA VAL A 144 2.31 -32.62 7.68
C VAL A 144 3.37 -31.53 7.58
N VAL A 145 4.53 -31.79 6.97
CA VAL A 145 5.55 -30.75 6.73
C VAL A 145 5.23 -30.03 5.43
N VAL A 146 4.69 -28.83 5.55
CA VAL A 146 4.20 -28.03 4.42
C VAL A 146 5.24 -27.06 3.86
N GLN A 147 6.31 -26.79 4.62
CA GLN A 147 7.46 -26.04 4.13
C GLN A 147 8.78 -26.61 4.65
N LYS A 148 9.83 -26.57 3.81
CA LYS A 148 11.22 -26.80 4.19
C LYS A 148 12.10 -25.72 3.57
N LEU A 149 13.00 -25.14 4.36
CA LEU A 149 13.92 -24.10 3.91
C LEU A 149 15.35 -24.56 4.12
N LYS A 150 16.18 -24.35 3.10
CA LYS A 150 17.63 -24.54 3.17
C LYS A 150 18.31 -23.18 3.04
N TRP A 151 19.31 -22.95 3.88
CA TRP A 151 20.06 -21.69 3.94
C TRP A 151 21.51 -21.93 3.58
N GLY A 152 22.13 -20.98 2.87
CA GLY A 152 23.58 -20.99 2.64
C GLY A 152 24.30 -20.65 3.94
N GLN A 153 25.00 -21.63 4.53
CA GLN A 153 25.70 -21.46 5.80
C GLN A 153 27.17 -21.82 5.64
N GLY A 154 28.03 -21.18 6.44
CA GLY A 154 29.47 -21.42 6.44
C GLY A 154 30.24 -20.51 5.48
N ASN A 155 31.45 -20.95 5.13
CA ASN A 155 32.44 -20.18 4.36
C ASN A 155 32.91 -20.93 3.10
N GLU A 156 32.09 -21.84 2.57
CA GLU A 156 32.36 -22.52 1.31
C GLU A 156 32.49 -21.49 0.17
N SER A 157 33.54 -21.60 -0.64
CA SER A 157 33.83 -20.64 -1.71
C SER A 157 32.67 -20.50 -2.70
N GLU A 158 31.97 -21.60 -3.02
CA GLU A 158 30.81 -21.58 -3.91
C GLU A 158 29.67 -20.70 -3.39
N LEU A 159 29.41 -20.70 -2.06
CA LEU A 159 28.37 -19.85 -1.47
C LEU A 159 28.78 -18.38 -1.43
N ILE A 160 30.08 -18.11 -1.28
CA ILE A 160 30.63 -16.74 -1.30
C ILE A 160 30.57 -16.17 -2.71
N ASP A 161 31.04 -16.94 -3.71
CA ASP A 161 31.11 -16.52 -5.12
C ASP A 161 29.71 -16.26 -5.72
N THR A 162 28.67 -16.88 -5.16
CA THR A 162 27.27 -16.73 -5.57
C THR A 162 26.43 -15.83 -4.64
N ASN A 163 27.05 -15.22 -3.62
CA ASN A 163 26.41 -14.38 -2.61
C ASN A 163 25.27 -15.06 -1.83
N GLN A 164 25.38 -16.37 -1.56
CA GLN A 164 24.35 -17.18 -0.90
C GLN A 164 24.50 -17.31 0.62
N VAL A 165 25.63 -16.86 1.22
CA VAL A 165 25.84 -16.92 2.67
C VAL A 165 24.75 -16.12 3.41
N GLY A 166 24.06 -16.76 4.35
CA GLY A 166 22.93 -16.19 5.11
C GLY A 166 21.64 -16.03 4.31
N LYS A 167 21.57 -16.53 3.06
CA LYS A 167 20.39 -16.45 2.19
C LYS A 167 19.71 -17.81 2.04
N CYS A 168 18.41 -17.79 1.77
CA CYS A 168 17.69 -19.01 1.42
C CYS A 168 18.14 -19.50 0.04
N ILE A 169 18.49 -20.77 -0.09
CA ILE A 169 18.95 -21.40 -1.34
C ILE A 169 17.92 -22.37 -1.90
N GLU A 170 17.11 -22.98 -1.05
CA GLU A 170 15.96 -23.79 -1.44
C GLU A 170 14.76 -23.52 -0.52
N HIS A 171 13.58 -23.38 -1.11
CA HIS A 171 12.32 -23.23 -0.38
C HIS A 171 11.27 -24.16 -0.97
N PHE A 172 10.96 -25.21 -0.23
CA PHE A 172 9.82 -26.08 -0.47
C PHE A 172 8.60 -25.47 0.22
N ASP A 173 7.49 -25.34 -0.50
CA ASP A 173 6.24 -24.79 0.02
C ASP A 173 5.01 -25.58 -0.42
N THR A 174 3.82 -25.03 -0.25
CA THR A 174 2.56 -25.72 -0.59
C THR A 174 2.23 -25.80 -2.08
N ALA A 175 3.11 -25.26 -2.93
CA ALA A 175 2.96 -25.37 -4.38
C ALA A 175 4.12 -26.08 -5.07
N GLY A 176 5.25 -26.27 -4.40
CA GLY A 176 6.39 -26.97 -4.95
C GLY A 176 7.70 -26.50 -4.34
N LYS A 177 8.72 -26.34 -5.19
CA LYS A 177 10.08 -25.98 -4.78
C LYS A 177 10.55 -24.75 -5.54
N LYS A 178 11.17 -23.80 -4.84
CA LYS A 178 11.99 -22.74 -5.40
C LYS A 178 13.46 -22.95 -5.06
N MET A 179 14.33 -22.67 -6.01
CA MET A 179 15.79 -22.69 -5.87
C MET A 179 16.35 -21.33 -6.26
N TYR A 180 17.26 -20.79 -5.45
CA TYR A 180 17.89 -19.49 -5.67
C TYR A 180 19.39 -19.70 -5.84
N SER A 181 19.87 -19.73 -7.08
CA SER A 181 21.26 -20.14 -7.35
C SER A 181 22.27 -19.01 -7.14
N HIS A 182 21.86 -17.75 -7.28
CA HIS A 182 22.74 -16.59 -7.21
C HIS A 182 22.01 -15.36 -6.66
N TYR A 183 22.74 -14.53 -5.94
CA TYR A 183 22.30 -13.21 -5.51
C TYR A 183 23.23 -12.10 -6.04
N SER A 184 22.68 -10.92 -6.29
CA SER A 184 23.43 -9.72 -6.62
C SER A 184 24.20 -9.21 -5.40
N LEU A 185 25.12 -8.27 -5.62
CA LEU A 185 25.87 -7.62 -4.54
C LEU A 185 24.96 -6.85 -3.56
N GLN A 186 23.77 -6.44 -4.02
CA GLN A 186 22.73 -5.79 -3.21
C GLN A 186 21.79 -6.82 -2.55
N GLY A 187 22.00 -8.12 -2.80
CA GLY A 187 21.23 -9.21 -2.22
C GLY A 187 19.91 -9.53 -2.92
N ALA A 188 19.71 -9.08 -4.18
CA ALA A 188 18.55 -9.44 -5.00
C ALA A 188 18.79 -10.76 -5.74
N VAL A 189 17.75 -11.53 -6.05
CA VAL A 189 17.88 -12.83 -6.73
C VAL A 189 18.26 -12.63 -8.19
N ILE A 190 19.36 -13.24 -8.65
CA ILE A 190 19.80 -13.21 -10.06
C ILE A 190 19.16 -14.35 -10.86
N SER A 191 18.94 -15.51 -10.25
CA SER A 191 18.35 -16.66 -10.92
C SER A 191 17.49 -17.43 -9.93
N GLU A 192 16.22 -17.59 -10.26
CA GLU A 192 15.28 -18.43 -9.54
C GLU A 192 14.77 -19.55 -10.44
N THR A 193 14.70 -20.77 -9.90
CA THR A 193 14.08 -21.90 -10.57
C THR A 193 12.92 -22.40 -9.74
N GLN A 194 11.74 -22.43 -10.33
CA GLN A 194 10.52 -22.95 -9.73
C GLN A 194 10.18 -24.31 -10.33
N GLN A 195 9.80 -25.24 -9.47
CA GLN A 195 9.21 -26.53 -9.83
C GLN A 195 7.87 -26.62 -9.10
N LEU A 196 6.84 -27.08 -9.80
CA LEU A 196 5.47 -27.16 -9.28
C LEU A 196 5.11 -28.61 -8.98
N HIS A 197 4.39 -28.84 -7.87
CA HIS A 197 3.85 -30.15 -7.50
C HIS A 197 2.34 -30.06 -7.39
N TYR A 198 1.61 -30.98 -8.02
CA TYR A 198 0.15 -30.95 -8.09
C TYR A 198 -0.47 -32.08 -7.28
N GLY A 199 -1.65 -31.85 -6.69
CA GLY A 199 -2.44 -32.92 -6.08
C GLY A 199 -2.95 -32.62 -4.66
N SER A 200 -2.94 -33.64 -3.82
CA SER A 200 -3.37 -33.59 -2.41
C SER A 200 -2.47 -32.69 -1.55
N VAL A 201 -2.78 -32.60 -0.25
CA VAL A 201 -1.94 -31.86 0.71
C VAL A 201 -0.52 -32.41 0.67
N ILE A 202 0.45 -31.52 0.39
CA ILE A 202 1.88 -31.83 0.30
C ILE A 202 2.45 -32.05 1.70
N ASP A 203 3.13 -33.18 1.89
CA ASP A 203 4.00 -33.52 3.00
C ASP A 203 5.46 -33.69 2.55
N TRP A 204 6.31 -32.69 2.75
CA TRP A 204 7.72 -32.75 2.38
C TRP A 204 8.55 -33.77 3.19
N ASN A 205 7.96 -34.50 4.14
CA ASN A 205 8.56 -35.70 4.72
C ASN A 205 8.32 -36.98 3.90
N SER A 206 7.39 -36.95 2.95
CA SER A 206 7.13 -38.03 2.01
C SER A 206 8.28 -38.16 1.00
N SER A 207 8.91 -39.33 0.95
CA SER A 207 9.93 -39.63 -0.05
C SER A 207 9.39 -39.62 -1.48
N SER A 208 8.10 -39.95 -1.67
CA SER A 208 7.45 -39.87 -2.99
C SER A 208 7.42 -38.43 -3.48
N GLU A 209 6.91 -37.50 -2.67
CA GLU A 209 6.77 -36.10 -3.08
C GLU A 209 8.12 -35.43 -3.32
N VAL A 210 9.14 -35.78 -2.53
CA VAL A 210 10.53 -35.32 -2.74
C VAL A 210 11.10 -35.87 -4.05
N ASN A 211 10.80 -37.12 -4.42
CA ASN A 211 11.22 -37.69 -5.70
C ASN A 211 10.45 -37.07 -6.88
N ASP A 212 9.15 -36.85 -6.72
CA ASP A 212 8.28 -36.28 -7.74
C ASP A 212 8.70 -34.84 -8.07
N ILE A 213 8.94 -34.00 -7.05
CA ILE A 213 9.40 -32.62 -7.28
C ILE A 213 10.80 -32.56 -7.89
N GLN A 214 11.68 -33.53 -7.64
CA GLN A 214 12.99 -33.57 -8.29
C GLN A 214 12.90 -33.81 -9.80
N GLN A 215 11.88 -34.56 -10.24
CA GLN A 215 11.63 -34.87 -11.66
C GLN A 215 10.71 -33.86 -12.34
N ALA A 216 10.03 -33.01 -11.57
CA ALA A 216 9.14 -31.98 -12.09
C ALA A 216 9.86 -30.97 -13.01
N GLU A 217 9.12 -30.44 -13.98
CA GLU A 217 9.61 -29.43 -14.91
C GLU A 217 10.17 -28.21 -14.18
N LYS A 218 11.26 -27.65 -14.72
CA LYS A 218 12.00 -26.53 -14.13
C LYS A 218 11.72 -25.25 -14.89
N PHE A 219 11.09 -24.29 -14.22
CA PHE A 219 10.82 -22.96 -14.74
C PHE A 219 11.84 -21.97 -14.20
N THR A 220 12.85 -21.61 -15.00
CA THR A 220 13.94 -20.73 -14.54
C THR A 220 13.78 -19.32 -15.05
N THR A 221 13.75 -18.34 -14.14
CA THR A 221 13.75 -16.91 -14.46
C THR A 221 15.07 -16.29 -14.03
N GLN A 222 15.62 -15.43 -14.87
CA GLN A 222 16.91 -14.78 -14.66
C GLN A 222 16.78 -13.26 -14.73
N TYR A 223 17.56 -12.57 -13.91
CA TYR A 223 17.54 -11.12 -13.78
C TYR A 223 18.96 -10.56 -13.87
N LEU A 224 19.10 -9.42 -14.53
CA LEU A 224 20.28 -8.57 -14.49
C LEU A 224 19.90 -7.24 -13.86
N TYR A 225 20.70 -6.77 -12.91
CA TYR A 225 20.46 -5.53 -12.20
C TYR A 225 21.54 -4.49 -12.49
N ASP A 226 21.19 -3.22 -12.38
CA ASP A 226 22.19 -2.15 -12.25
C ASP A 226 22.72 -2.04 -10.80
N ALA A 227 23.67 -1.13 -10.59
CA ALA A 227 24.29 -0.92 -9.29
C ALA A 227 23.32 -0.39 -8.20
N THR A 228 22.17 0.15 -8.58
CA THR A 228 21.12 0.61 -7.66
C THR A 228 20.14 -0.51 -7.27
N GLY A 229 20.22 -1.66 -7.95
CA GLY A 229 19.30 -2.78 -7.79
C GLY A 229 18.08 -2.73 -8.72
N ALA A 230 18.05 -1.83 -9.71
CA ALA A 230 16.98 -1.79 -10.70
C ALA A 230 17.20 -2.86 -11.79
N VAL A 231 16.13 -3.51 -12.26
CA VAL A 231 16.20 -4.60 -13.25
C VAL A 231 16.50 -4.04 -14.64
N LEU A 232 17.65 -4.39 -15.21
CA LEU A 232 18.03 -4.05 -16.58
C LEU A 232 17.47 -5.05 -17.59
N THR A 233 17.56 -6.35 -17.28
CA THR A 233 16.98 -7.41 -18.11
C THR A 233 16.35 -8.50 -17.27
N GLU A 234 15.30 -9.09 -17.79
CA GLU A 234 14.64 -10.26 -17.23
C GLU A 234 14.41 -11.28 -18.34
N THR A 235 14.85 -12.52 -18.13
CA THR A 235 14.59 -13.64 -19.04
C THR A 235 13.69 -14.64 -18.33
N ASP A 236 12.51 -14.89 -18.88
CA ASP A 236 11.57 -15.85 -18.29
C ASP A 236 11.90 -17.31 -18.60
N CYS A 237 11.13 -18.21 -18.00
CA CYS A 237 11.28 -19.65 -18.14
C CYS A 237 11.09 -20.19 -19.55
N ALA A 238 10.46 -19.44 -20.46
CA ALA A 238 10.32 -19.82 -21.86
C ALA A 238 11.43 -19.21 -22.74
N GLY A 239 12.28 -18.35 -22.18
CA GLY A 239 13.40 -17.70 -22.85
C GLY A 239 13.04 -16.40 -23.56
N HIS A 240 11.90 -15.78 -23.25
CA HIS A 240 11.62 -14.41 -23.71
C HIS A 240 12.33 -13.42 -22.78
N GLN A 241 12.91 -12.38 -23.37
CA GLN A 241 13.69 -11.38 -22.65
C GLN A 241 12.99 -10.03 -22.65
N ARG A 242 12.92 -9.40 -21.48
CA ARG A 242 12.57 -8.00 -21.32
C ARG A 242 13.82 -7.20 -21.04
N ARG A 243 13.89 -6.01 -21.60
CA ARG A 243 14.96 -5.05 -21.31
C ARG A 243 14.35 -3.71 -20.93
N MET A 244 14.89 -3.09 -19.90
CA MET A 244 14.48 -1.78 -19.42
C MET A 244 15.69 -0.83 -19.41
N THR A 245 15.43 0.45 -19.63
CA THR A 245 16.40 1.52 -19.40
C THR A 245 15.79 2.58 -18.51
N TYR A 246 16.65 3.25 -17.76
CA TYR A 246 16.26 4.24 -16.77
C TYR A 246 16.81 5.61 -17.15
N ASP A 247 16.11 6.67 -16.76
CA ASP A 247 16.61 8.04 -16.85
C ASP A 247 17.56 8.37 -15.69
N ILE A 248 18.10 9.59 -15.69
CA ILE A 248 19.04 10.05 -14.65
C ILE A 248 18.42 10.11 -13.24
N ALA A 249 17.09 10.08 -13.13
CA ALA A 249 16.37 10.06 -11.85
C ALA A 249 15.97 8.63 -11.42
N GLY A 250 16.35 7.60 -12.19
CA GLY A 250 16.03 6.20 -11.90
C GLY A 250 14.62 5.79 -12.34
N PHE A 251 13.93 6.59 -13.13
CA PHE A 251 12.62 6.22 -13.68
C PHE A 251 12.74 5.45 -14.99
N VAL A 252 11.82 4.52 -15.24
CA VAL A 252 11.78 3.76 -16.50
C VAL A 252 11.58 4.72 -17.67
N LYS A 253 12.50 4.66 -18.63
CA LYS A 253 12.51 5.51 -19.83
C LYS A 253 11.97 4.76 -21.05
N GLN A 254 12.38 3.51 -21.20
CA GLN A 254 12.05 2.67 -22.35
C GLN A 254 12.03 1.19 -21.95
N THR A 255 11.21 0.39 -22.62
CA THR A 255 11.07 -1.05 -22.42
C THR A 255 11.03 -1.77 -23.77
N TRP A 256 11.72 -2.90 -23.85
CA TRP A 256 11.76 -3.77 -25.04
C TRP A 256 11.43 -5.20 -24.66
N LEU A 257 11.00 -5.96 -25.67
CA LEU A 257 10.72 -7.38 -25.58
C LEU A 257 11.44 -8.10 -26.73
N THR A 258 12.15 -9.16 -26.40
CA THR A 258 12.71 -10.11 -27.38
C THR A 258 12.03 -11.43 -27.13
N LEU A 259 11.07 -11.79 -27.98
CA LEU A 259 10.48 -13.13 -27.91
C LEU A 259 11.52 -14.15 -28.37
N LYS A 260 11.51 -15.35 -27.79
CA LYS A 260 12.46 -16.41 -28.15
C LYS A 260 12.49 -16.65 -29.67
N GLY A 261 13.66 -16.53 -30.26
CA GLY A 261 13.87 -16.70 -31.70
C GLY A 261 13.37 -15.55 -32.59
N GLN A 262 12.95 -14.42 -32.01
CA GLN A 262 12.50 -13.22 -32.72
C GLN A 262 13.48 -12.05 -32.49
N SER A 263 13.36 -11.00 -33.31
CA SER A 263 14.08 -9.75 -33.10
C SER A 263 13.53 -8.96 -31.90
N GLU A 264 14.40 -8.18 -31.25
CA GLU A 264 13.97 -7.24 -30.22
C GLU A 264 12.97 -6.22 -30.78
N GLN A 265 11.85 -6.04 -30.08
CA GLN A 265 10.79 -5.10 -30.41
C GLN A 265 10.61 -4.10 -29.27
N ILE A 266 10.36 -2.85 -29.63
CA ILE A 266 10.09 -1.78 -28.67
C ILE A 266 8.66 -1.91 -28.14
N ILE A 267 8.51 -1.85 -26.82
CA ILE A 267 7.20 -1.93 -26.15
C ILE A 267 6.82 -0.58 -25.56
N LEU A 268 7.77 0.08 -24.91
CA LEU A 268 7.66 1.48 -24.47
C LEU A 268 8.78 2.27 -25.14
N LYS A 269 8.39 3.21 -26.00
CA LYS A 269 9.33 4.02 -26.77
C LYS A 269 9.88 5.21 -25.98
N ALA A 270 9.03 5.86 -25.20
CA ALA A 270 9.42 6.97 -24.34
C ALA A 270 8.40 7.16 -23.22
N LEU A 271 8.88 7.52 -22.03
CA LEU A 271 8.05 7.93 -20.91
C LEU A 271 8.65 9.16 -20.22
N SER A 272 7.78 10.10 -19.88
CA SER A 272 8.14 11.36 -19.22
C SER A 272 7.28 11.57 -17.97
N TYR A 273 7.81 12.32 -17.02
CA TYR A 273 7.25 12.47 -15.68
C TYR A 273 7.07 13.95 -15.30
N SER A 274 6.08 14.21 -14.46
CA SER A 274 5.84 15.49 -13.81
C SER A 274 6.89 15.75 -12.76
N ALA A 275 6.97 16.99 -12.30
CA ALA A 275 7.81 17.32 -11.15
C ALA A 275 7.50 16.37 -9.99
N ALA A 276 6.23 16.04 -9.73
CA ALA A 276 5.77 15.10 -8.70
C ALA A 276 6.19 13.62 -8.90
N GLY A 277 6.77 13.27 -10.04
CA GLY A 277 7.12 11.89 -10.41
C GLY A 277 5.94 11.09 -10.96
N GLN A 278 4.85 11.78 -11.31
CA GLN A 278 3.69 11.18 -11.97
C GLN A 278 3.91 11.16 -13.47
N LYS A 279 3.30 10.25 -14.21
CA LYS A 279 3.47 10.17 -15.68
C LYS A 279 2.90 11.42 -16.35
N LEU A 280 3.55 11.98 -17.36
CA LEU A 280 2.96 13.05 -18.19
C LEU A 280 2.64 12.59 -19.59
N ARG A 281 3.54 11.81 -20.20
CA ARG A 281 3.38 11.34 -21.58
C ARG A 281 4.12 10.04 -21.82
N GLU A 282 3.40 9.09 -22.42
CA GLU A 282 3.89 7.77 -22.83
C GLU A 282 3.77 7.61 -24.34
N GLU A 283 4.84 7.19 -25.01
CA GLU A 283 4.82 6.70 -26.39
C GLU A 283 4.99 5.19 -26.39
N GLN A 284 3.98 4.48 -26.88
CA GLN A 284 3.94 3.02 -26.91
C GLN A 284 4.59 2.48 -28.19
N GLY A 285 5.02 1.21 -28.14
CA GLY A 285 5.67 0.53 -29.26
C GLY A 285 4.77 0.37 -30.49
N ASN A 286 3.46 0.31 -30.28
CA ASN A 286 2.45 0.28 -31.34
C ASN A 286 2.10 1.67 -31.91
N GLY A 287 2.84 2.72 -31.55
CA GLY A 287 2.67 4.08 -32.08
C GLY A 287 1.60 4.93 -31.38
N LEU A 288 0.84 4.39 -30.43
CA LEU A 288 -0.11 5.17 -29.63
C LEU A 288 0.61 6.06 -28.62
N VAL A 289 0.00 7.20 -28.32
CA VAL A 289 0.49 8.16 -27.33
C VAL A 289 -0.57 8.34 -26.25
N ILE A 290 -0.14 8.27 -24.99
CA ILE A 290 -0.98 8.57 -23.82
C ILE A 290 -0.46 9.86 -23.16
N THR A 291 -1.34 10.79 -22.83
CA THR A 291 -1.00 12.01 -22.08
C THR A 291 -1.85 12.14 -20.83
N TYR A 292 -1.23 12.63 -19.76
CA TYR A 292 -1.83 12.81 -18.44
C TYR A 292 -1.73 14.28 -18.03
N GLU A 293 -2.81 14.82 -17.48
CA GLU A 293 -2.83 16.17 -16.89
C GLU A 293 -3.31 16.07 -15.45
N TYR A 294 -2.69 16.87 -14.57
CA TYR A 294 -2.97 16.87 -13.13
C TYR A 294 -3.37 18.26 -12.66
N GLU A 295 -4.23 18.32 -11.65
CA GLU A 295 -4.56 19.53 -10.92
C GLU A 295 -3.30 20.05 -10.21
N PRO A 296 -2.78 21.24 -10.54
CA PRO A 296 -1.52 21.73 -9.98
C PRO A 296 -1.51 21.81 -8.45
N GLU A 297 -2.66 22.13 -7.84
CA GLU A 297 -2.81 22.35 -6.41
C GLU A 297 -2.80 21.05 -5.60
N THR A 298 -3.31 19.96 -6.16
CA THR A 298 -3.53 18.69 -5.43
C THR A 298 -2.78 17.51 -6.03
N GLN A 299 -2.27 17.64 -7.25
CA GLN A 299 -1.67 16.58 -8.05
C GLN A 299 -2.65 15.43 -8.38
N ARG A 300 -3.96 15.67 -8.30
CA ARG A 300 -5.00 14.72 -8.74
C ARG A 300 -5.08 14.69 -10.27
N LEU A 301 -5.32 13.52 -10.84
CA LEU A 301 -5.41 13.34 -12.29
C LEU A 301 -6.70 13.99 -12.84
N LEU A 302 -6.58 14.97 -13.72
CA LEU A 302 -7.73 15.63 -14.33
C LEU A 302 -8.10 15.01 -15.68
N HIS A 303 -7.13 14.51 -16.42
CA HIS A 303 -7.33 14.11 -17.81
C HIS A 303 -6.35 13.02 -18.24
N VAL A 304 -6.89 11.99 -18.92
CA VAL A 304 -6.11 10.93 -19.57
C VAL A 304 -6.56 10.82 -21.02
N LYS A 305 -5.63 10.99 -21.94
CA LYS A 305 -5.92 10.91 -23.37
C LYS A 305 -5.05 9.89 -24.04
N THR A 306 -5.66 8.93 -24.73
CA THR A 306 -4.99 7.92 -25.56
C THR A 306 -5.34 8.15 -27.01
N GLN A 307 -4.33 8.32 -27.87
CA GLN A 307 -4.55 8.65 -29.28
C GLN A 307 -3.51 8.01 -30.20
N ARG A 308 -3.94 7.73 -31.43
CA ARG A 308 -3.03 7.61 -32.58
C ARG A 308 -2.68 9.02 -33.06
N PRO A 309 -1.41 9.44 -32.98
CA PRO A 309 -1.00 10.79 -33.36
C PRO A 309 -1.09 11.00 -34.88
N GLN A 310 -0.94 12.26 -35.31
CA GLN A 310 -0.74 12.59 -36.73
C GLN A 310 0.50 11.85 -37.27
N GLY A 311 0.38 11.27 -38.46
CA GLY A 311 1.43 10.45 -39.08
C GLY A 311 1.46 8.98 -38.65
N HIS A 312 0.54 8.52 -37.79
CA HIS A 312 0.39 7.10 -37.50
C HIS A 312 -0.06 6.31 -38.75
N ALA A 313 0.46 5.10 -38.96
CA ALA A 313 0.19 4.29 -40.17
C ALA A 313 -1.32 4.03 -40.42
N LEU A 314 -2.07 3.73 -39.36
CA LEU A 314 -3.54 3.56 -39.40
C LEU A 314 -4.35 4.88 -39.36
N GLY A 315 -3.70 6.02 -39.53
CA GLY A 315 -4.31 7.35 -39.44
C GLY A 315 -4.54 7.85 -38.00
N ALA A 316 -4.58 9.18 -37.88
CA ALA A 316 -4.80 9.85 -36.60
C ALA A 316 -6.21 9.59 -36.06
N LYS A 317 -6.32 9.25 -34.78
CA LYS A 317 -7.59 9.00 -34.10
C LYS A 317 -7.44 9.14 -32.58
N ILE A 318 -8.37 9.85 -31.95
CA ILE A 318 -8.49 9.82 -30.48
C ILE A 318 -9.22 8.54 -30.12
N MET A 319 -8.56 7.68 -29.35
CA MET A 319 -9.09 6.38 -28.95
C MET A 319 -9.85 6.48 -27.62
N GLN A 320 -9.41 7.38 -26.74
CA GLN A 320 -9.97 7.62 -25.42
C GLN A 320 -9.56 9.03 -24.94
N ASP A 321 -10.47 9.78 -24.31
CA ASP A 321 -10.23 11.15 -23.80
C ASP A 321 -11.04 11.33 -22.50
N LEU A 322 -10.48 10.85 -21.39
CA LEU A 322 -11.14 10.76 -20.09
C LEU A 322 -10.89 12.00 -19.25
N ARG A 323 -11.95 12.64 -18.75
CA ARG A 323 -11.89 13.80 -17.85
C ARG A 323 -12.53 13.50 -16.51
N TYR A 324 -11.86 13.92 -15.45
CA TYR A 324 -12.23 13.68 -14.06
C TYR A 324 -12.67 14.98 -13.38
N GLU A 325 -13.77 14.91 -12.64
CA GLU A 325 -14.16 15.94 -11.70
C GLU A 325 -14.19 15.35 -10.29
N TYR A 326 -13.73 16.15 -9.32
CA TYR A 326 -13.62 15.76 -7.92
C TYR A 326 -14.45 16.66 -7.02
N ASP A 327 -14.91 16.11 -5.90
CA ASP A 327 -15.29 16.92 -4.75
C ASP A 327 -14.03 17.40 -3.97
N PRO A 328 -14.16 18.29 -2.96
CA PRO A 328 -13.01 18.80 -2.23
C PRO A 328 -12.15 17.72 -1.55
N VAL A 329 -12.77 16.64 -1.06
CA VAL A 329 -12.04 15.55 -0.38
C VAL A 329 -11.39 14.57 -1.37
N GLY A 330 -11.78 14.62 -2.64
CA GLY A 330 -11.17 13.89 -3.74
C GLY A 330 -11.99 12.69 -4.22
N ASN A 331 -13.27 12.58 -3.88
CA ASN A 331 -14.14 11.60 -4.51
C ASN A 331 -14.40 11.98 -5.96
N ILE A 332 -14.36 11.01 -6.87
CA ILE A 332 -14.68 11.24 -8.29
C ILE A 332 -16.20 11.42 -8.43
N ILE A 333 -16.65 12.62 -8.80
CA ILE A 333 -18.08 12.94 -8.98
C ILE A 333 -18.51 12.88 -10.44
N CYS A 334 -17.56 12.96 -11.38
CA CYS A 334 -17.80 12.79 -12.80
C CYS A 334 -16.61 12.15 -13.50
N LEU A 335 -16.90 11.25 -14.46
CA LEU A 335 -15.94 10.71 -15.41
C LEU A 335 -16.55 10.80 -16.82
N LYS A 336 -15.97 11.62 -17.68
CA LYS A 336 -16.45 11.87 -19.04
C LYS A 336 -15.46 11.36 -20.07
N ASN A 337 -15.93 10.75 -21.17
CA ASN A 337 -15.11 10.32 -22.30
C ASN A 337 -15.42 11.16 -23.56
N ASP A 338 -14.61 12.18 -23.83
CA ASP A 338 -14.78 13.09 -24.98
C ASP A 338 -14.38 12.47 -26.33
N ALA A 339 -13.77 11.29 -26.34
CA ALA A 339 -13.44 10.57 -27.57
C ALA A 339 -14.69 9.95 -28.25
N GLU A 340 -15.73 9.70 -27.47
CA GLU A 340 -16.97 9.08 -27.93
C GLU A 340 -18.03 10.15 -28.23
N ALA A 341 -18.74 9.99 -29.34
CA ALA A 341 -19.83 10.89 -29.69
C ALA A 341 -21.07 10.63 -28.83
N THR A 342 -21.86 11.68 -28.60
CA THR A 342 -23.23 11.52 -28.10
C THR A 342 -24.04 10.71 -29.12
N ARG A 343 -24.70 9.64 -28.65
CA ARG A 343 -25.54 8.78 -29.48
C ARG A 343 -27.01 8.98 -29.13
N TYR A 344 -27.88 8.65 -30.07
CA TYR A 344 -29.32 8.63 -29.86
C TYR A 344 -29.83 7.22 -30.14
N TRP A 345 -30.46 6.59 -29.15
CA TRP A 345 -31.04 5.26 -29.30
C TRP A 345 -32.41 5.22 -28.64
N ARG A 346 -33.44 4.80 -29.38
CA ARG A 346 -34.85 4.77 -28.91
C ARG A 346 -35.28 6.07 -28.20
N ASN A 347 -35.03 7.23 -28.83
CA ASN A 347 -35.31 8.57 -28.30
C ASN A 347 -34.59 8.93 -26.98
N GLN A 348 -33.58 8.17 -26.57
CA GLN A 348 -32.70 8.52 -25.44
C GLN A 348 -31.41 9.14 -25.95
N LYS A 349 -31.04 10.32 -25.41
CA LYS A 349 -29.72 10.93 -25.61
C LYS A 349 -28.71 10.24 -24.68
N VAL A 350 -27.73 9.57 -25.25
CA VAL A 350 -26.69 8.82 -24.54
C VAL A 350 -25.38 9.57 -24.64
N VAL A 351 -24.97 10.17 -23.52
CA VAL A 351 -23.71 10.91 -23.40
C VAL A 351 -22.68 9.98 -22.76
N PRO A 352 -21.44 9.91 -23.26
CA PRO A 352 -20.33 9.15 -22.63
C PRO A 352 -19.83 9.82 -21.34
N GLU A 353 -20.71 9.95 -20.36
CA GLU A 353 -20.47 10.61 -19.09
C GLU A 353 -21.07 9.78 -17.96
N ASN A 354 -20.27 9.53 -16.94
CA ASN A 354 -20.70 8.91 -15.70
C ASN A 354 -20.74 9.97 -14.59
N ARG A 355 -21.79 9.92 -13.77
CA ARG A 355 -21.93 10.80 -12.59
C ARG A 355 -22.13 9.99 -11.34
N TYR A 356 -21.51 10.44 -10.26
CA TYR A 356 -21.47 9.74 -8.98
C TYR A 356 -21.91 10.68 -7.85
N ILE A 357 -22.71 10.14 -6.92
CA ILE A 357 -23.18 10.87 -5.73
C ILE A 357 -22.85 10.03 -4.51
N TYR A 358 -22.36 10.68 -3.46
CA TYR A 358 -21.94 10.05 -2.22
C TYR A 358 -22.76 10.55 -1.03
N ASP A 359 -22.78 9.77 0.06
CA ASP A 359 -23.24 10.24 1.37
C ASP A 359 -22.12 11.00 2.11
N SER A 360 -22.40 11.48 3.33
CA SER A 360 -21.38 12.18 4.13
C SER A 360 -20.27 11.28 4.68
N LEU A 361 -20.38 9.95 4.55
CA LEU A 361 -19.31 8.98 4.85
C LEU A 361 -18.52 8.58 3.59
N TYR A 362 -18.82 9.22 2.46
CA TYR A 362 -18.23 8.96 1.14
C TYR A 362 -18.53 7.57 0.58
N GLN A 363 -19.65 6.97 0.98
CA GLN A 363 -20.19 5.75 0.36
C GLN A 363 -20.94 6.13 -0.91
N LEU A 364 -20.75 5.37 -2.00
CA LEU A 364 -21.39 5.65 -3.28
C LEU A 364 -22.90 5.40 -3.21
N ILE A 365 -23.72 6.44 -3.25
CA ILE A 365 -25.19 6.35 -3.17
C ILE A 365 -25.83 6.18 -4.55
N SER A 366 -25.30 6.87 -5.56
CA SER A 366 -25.84 6.80 -6.92
C SER A 366 -24.73 6.84 -7.96
N ALA A 367 -24.91 6.07 -9.03
CA ALA A 367 -24.09 6.14 -10.22
C ALA A 367 -24.96 6.11 -11.47
N SER A 368 -24.69 7.01 -12.41
CA SER A 368 -25.27 6.96 -13.75
C SER A 368 -24.16 6.79 -14.79
N GLY A 369 -24.53 6.22 -15.94
CA GLY A 369 -23.62 5.98 -17.05
C GLY A 369 -24.35 5.33 -18.21
N ARG A 370 -23.59 4.72 -19.11
CA ARG A 370 -24.11 3.98 -20.27
C ARG A 370 -23.84 2.48 -20.17
N GLU A 371 -24.69 1.71 -20.81
CA GLU A 371 -24.58 0.25 -20.94
C GLU A 371 -25.00 -0.20 -22.34
N SER A 372 -24.70 -1.45 -22.67
CA SER A 372 -25.22 -2.05 -23.90
C SER A 372 -26.71 -2.41 -23.75
N ALA A 373 -27.53 -1.96 -24.70
CA ALA A 373 -28.94 -2.29 -24.75
C ALA A 373 -29.19 -3.79 -25.07
N ASN A 374 -28.22 -4.44 -25.71
CA ASN A 374 -28.34 -5.83 -26.20
C ASN A 374 -27.61 -6.83 -25.29
N GLN A 375 -26.82 -6.35 -24.33
CA GLN A 375 -26.15 -7.17 -23.34
C GLN A 375 -27.03 -7.18 -22.08
N ALA A 376 -27.51 -8.35 -21.67
CA ALA A 376 -28.25 -8.45 -20.41
C ALA A 376 -27.33 -8.02 -19.26
N THR A 377 -27.75 -7.01 -18.50
CA THR A 377 -27.05 -6.56 -17.31
C THR A 377 -26.96 -7.70 -16.33
N PRO A 378 -25.75 -8.05 -15.84
CA PRO A 378 -25.65 -9.17 -14.94
C PRO A 378 -26.34 -8.90 -13.60
N ALA A 379 -27.46 -9.58 -13.35
CA ALA A 379 -28.16 -9.56 -12.06
C ALA A 379 -27.62 -10.65 -11.10
N SER A 380 -26.84 -11.61 -11.61
CA SER A 380 -26.25 -12.69 -10.81
C SER A 380 -25.03 -13.33 -11.50
N ILE A 381 -24.38 -14.31 -10.84
CA ILE A 381 -23.31 -15.16 -11.39
C ILE A 381 -23.65 -15.73 -12.77
N GLN A 382 -24.94 -15.98 -13.05
CA GLN A 382 -25.40 -16.71 -14.22
C GLN A 382 -25.47 -15.88 -15.51
N SER A 383 -25.29 -14.56 -15.40
CA SER A 383 -25.29 -13.65 -16.54
C SER A 383 -23.85 -13.29 -16.95
N GLN A 384 -23.18 -14.23 -17.62
CA GLN A 384 -21.94 -13.90 -18.32
C GLN A 384 -22.27 -12.94 -19.50
N PRO A 385 -21.53 -11.84 -19.67
CA PRO A 385 -21.64 -10.99 -20.86
C PRO A 385 -21.51 -11.80 -22.14
N VAL A 386 -22.44 -11.63 -23.08
CA VAL A 386 -22.22 -12.05 -24.46
C VAL A 386 -21.30 -11.03 -25.12
N THR A 387 -20.16 -11.48 -25.66
CA THR A 387 -19.27 -10.62 -26.45
C THR A 387 -20.01 -10.12 -27.69
N MET A 388 -20.16 -8.81 -27.83
CA MET A 388 -20.68 -8.20 -29.04
C MET A 388 -19.55 -7.89 -30.02
N LEU A 389 -19.78 -8.10 -31.32
CA LEU A 389 -18.83 -7.64 -32.33
C LEU A 389 -18.95 -6.12 -32.48
N VAL A 390 -17.82 -5.41 -32.62
CA VAL A 390 -17.80 -3.94 -32.72
C VAL A 390 -18.71 -3.41 -33.84
N LYS A 391 -18.83 -4.13 -34.96
CA LYS A 391 -19.76 -3.80 -36.04
C LYS A 391 -21.25 -3.75 -35.64
N ASP A 392 -21.61 -4.40 -34.53
CA ASP A 392 -22.97 -4.43 -33.98
C ASP A 392 -23.17 -3.39 -32.86
N THR A 393 -22.15 -2.57 -32.55
CA THR A 393 -22.15 -1.59 -31.44
C THR A 393 -22.86 -0.27 -31.80
N GLN A 394 -24.18 -0.31 -32.00
CA GLN A 394 -24.98 0.91 -32.19
C GLN A 394 -25.98 1.20 -31.07
N SER A 395 -26.18 0.26 -30.14
CA SER A 395 -27.29 0.29 -29.20
C SER A 395 -26.81 0.45 -27.76
N TYR A 396 -26.48 1.67 -27.35
CA TYR A 396 -26.24 2.00 -25.94
C TYR A 396 -27.47 2.66 -25.32
N THR A 397 -27.67 2.48 -24.02
CA THR A 397 -28.71 3.13 -23.22
C THR A 397 -28.11 3.68 -21.94
N ASN A 398 -28.75 4.70 -21.36
CA ASN A 398 -28.35 5.21 -20.04
C ASN A 398 -28.93 4.32 -18.95
N TYR A 399 -28.15 4.12 -17.88
CA TYR A 399 -28.61 3.49 -16.65
C TYR A 399 -28.45 4.43 -15.45
N THR A 400 -29.15 4.10 -14.37
CA THR A 400 -28.86 4.64 -13.03
C THR A 400 -28.86 3.50 -12.02
N ARG A 401 -27.81 3.39 -11.22
CA ARG A 401 -27.75 2.51 -10.05
C ARG A 401 -27.88 3.32 -8.77
N LEU A 402 -28.68 2.81 -7.84
CA LEU A 402 -28.81 3.32 -6.48
C LEU A 402 -28.34 2.24 -5.51
N TYR A 403 -27.62 2.65 -4.48
CA TYR A 403 -26.99 1.78 -3.50
C TYR A 403 -27.47 2.15 -2.10
N ALA A 404 -27.78 1.14 -1.28
CA ALA A 404 -28.15 1.34 0.12
C ALA A 404 -27.17 0.60 1.04
N TYR A 405 -26.86 1.20 2.18
CA TYR A 405 -25.93 0.65 3.16
C TYR A 405 -26.55 0.61 4.56
N ASP A 406 -26.17 -0.40 5.36
CA ASP A 406 -26.57 -0.47 6.76
C ASP A 406 -25.65 0.33 7.71
N ARG A 407 -25.90 0.21 9.02
CA ARG A 407 -25.12 0.87 10.09
C ARG A 407 -23.70 0.33 10.27
N GLY A 408 -23.39 -0.85 9.73
CA GLY A 408 -22.05 -1.47 9.72
C GLY A 408 -21.30 -1.27 8.41
N GLY A 409 -21.87 -0.53 7.44
CA GLY A 409 -21.28 -0.30 6.12
C GLY A 409 -21.42 -1.49 5.16
N ASN A 410 -22.36 -2.40 5.40
CA ASN A 410 -22.71 -3.44 4.45
C ASN A 410 -23.58 -2.87 3.33
N LEU A 411 -23.26 -3.18 2.07
CA LEU A 411 -24.16 -2.92 0.95
C LEU A 411 -25.37 -3.85 1.07
N THR A 412 -26.56 -3.28 1.15
CA THR A 412 -27.82 -4.02 1.39
C THR A 412 -28.76 -4.02 0.19
N GLN A 413 -28.60 -3.09 -0.75
CA GLN A 413 -29.40 -3.06 -1.97
C GLN A 413 -28.62 -2.45 -3.14
N ILE A 414 -28.79 -3.05 -4.33
CA ILE A 414 -28.44 -2.44 -5.62
C ILE A 414 -29.72 -2.35 -6.43
N ARG A 415 -30.20 -1.13 -6.70
CA ARG A 415 -31.31 -0.90 -7.61
C ARG A 415 -30.77 -0.39 -8.93
N HIS A 416 -31.00 -1.13 -10.00
CA HIS A 416 -30.58 -0.79 -11.34
C HIS A 416 -31.79 -0.37 -12.17
N ASN A 417 -31.75 0.84 -12.73
CA ASN A 417 -32.80 1.42 -13.55
C ASN A 417 -32.30 1.59 -14.98
N SER A 418 -32.81 0.78 -15.89
CA SER A 418 -32.59 0.87 -17.34
C SER A 418 -33.88 0.51 -18.10
N PRO A 419 -34.87 1.41 -18.11
CA PRO A 419 -36.19 1.10 -18.67
C PRO A 419 -36.19 0.98 -20.19
N ILE A 420 -35.33 1.71 -20.90
CA ILE A 420 -35.27 1.70 -22.38
C ILE A 420 -34.72 0.36 -22.91
N ALA A 421 -33.73 -0.20 -22.22
CA ALA A 421 -33.23 -1.55 -22.49
C ALA A 421 -34.11 -2.65 -21.87
N GLN A 422 -35.11 -2.28 -21.05
CA GLN A 422 -35.96 -3.20 -20.28
C GLN A 422 -35.16 -4.10 -19.32
N GLN A 423 -34.11 -3.54 -18.71
CA GLN A 423 -33.19 -4.28 -17.84
C GLN A 423 -33.26 -3.84 -16.37
N SER A 424 -34.29 -3.08 -15.96
CA SER A 424 -34.40 -2.63 -14.56
C SER A 424 -34.61 -3.79 -13.58
N PHE A 425 -33.85 -3.81 -12.48
CA PHE A 425 -34.01 -4.79 -11.40
C PHE A 425 -33.63 -4.19 -10.03
N THR A 426 -34.03 -4.87 -8.96
CA THR A 426 -33.55 -4.60 -7.60
C THR A 426 -32.96 -5.87 -7.02
N GLN A 427 -31.76 -5.74 -6.47
CA GLN A 427 -31.04 -6.81 -5.83
C GLN A 427 -30.88 -6.50 -4.35
N ASP A 428 -31.63 -7.23 -3.53
CA ASP A 428 -31.54 -7.16 -2.08
C ASP A 428 -30.42 -8.09 -1.56
N ILE A 429 -29.65 -7.59 -0.61
CA ILE A 429 -28.58 -8.31 0.09
C ILE A 429 -28.98 -8.40 1.57
N VAL A 430 -29.12 -9.63 2.05
CA VAL A 430 -29.50 -9.94 3.43
C VAL A 430 -28.22 -10.11 4.25
N VAL A 431 -28.04 -9.24 5.24
CA VAL A 431 -26.92 -9.24 6.18
C VAL A 431 -27.31 -10.05 7.42
N SER A 432 -26.38 -10.81 7.98
CA SER A 432 -26.57 -11.49 9.27
C SER A 432 -26.96 -10.51 10.37
N ASN A 433 -27.82 -10.95 11.29
CA ASN A 433 -28.14 -10.18 12.48
C ASN A 433 -27.03 -10.20 13.55
N LYS A 434 -25.97 -11.00 13.38
CA LYS A 434 -24.88 -11.17 14.34
C LYS A 434 -23.49 -10.85 13.79
N THR A 435 -23.32 -10.86 12.47
CA THR A 435 -22.01 -10.70 11.79
C THR A 435 -22.17 -9.75 10.60
N ASN A 436 -21.08 -9.40 9.90
CA ASN A 436 -21.11 -8.69 8.61
C ASN A 436 -21.15 -9.64 7.40
N ARG A 437 -21.38 -10.93 7.62
CA ARG A 437 -21.66 -11.89 6.56
C ARG A 437 -22.98 -11.51 5.89
N ALA A 438 -23.00 -11.58 4.56
CA ALA A 438 -24.15 -11.16 3.79
C ALA A 438 -24.27 -11.97 2.50
N LEU A 439 -25.51 -12.22 2.07
CA LEU A 439 -25.84 -12.99 0.87
C LEU A 439 -26.92 -12.28 0.09
N LEU A 440 -27.07 -12.63 -1.19
CA LEU A 440 -28.25 -12.22 -1.93
C LEU A 440 -29.52 -12.79 -1.29
N LYS A 441 -30.60 -12.02 -1.28
CA LYS A 441 -31.91 -12.46 -0.77
C LYS A 441 -32.43 -13.72 -1.45
N SER A 442 -32.09 -13.92 -2.72
CA SER A 442 -32.40 -15.13 -3.49
C SER A 442 -31.66 -16.38 -2.99
N GLN A 443 -30.53 -16.21 -2.31
CA GLN A 443 -29.75 -17.30 -1.69
C GLN A 443 -30.21 -17.56 -0.25
N CYS A 444 -30.40 -16.50 0.53
CA CYS A 444 -30.92 -16.59 1.89
C CYS A 444 -31.74 -15.34 2.21
N ALA A 445 -33.03 -15.52 2.45
CA ALA A 445 -33.95 -14.43 2.80
C ALA A 445 -34.00 -14.12 4.31
N ASP A 446 -33.44 -15.01 5.14
CA ASP A 446 -33.53 -14.97 6.60
C ASP A 446 -32.17 -14.56 7.22
N PRO A 447 -32.06 -13.36 7.81
CA PRO A 447 -30.83 -12.88 8.46
C PRO A 447 -30.22 -13.86 9.46
N GLN A 448 -31.04 -14.65 10.16
CA GLN A 448 -30.58 -15.59 11.20
C GLN A 448 -29.89 -16.84 10.63
N LYS A 449 -30.05 -17.08 9.32
CA LYS A 449 -29.50 -18.26 8.63
C LYS A 449 -28.31 -17.93 7.74
N VAL A 450 -28.00 -16.65 7.53
CA VAL A 450 -26.88 -16.19 6.68
C VAL A 450 -25.56 -16.84 7.11
N ASP A 451 -25.27 -16.88 8.41
CA ASP A 451 -24.00 -17.40 8.93
C ASP A 451 -23.77 -18.89 8.63
N ARG A 452 -24.82 -19.67 8.30
CA ARG A 452 -24.72 -21.11 7.96
C ARG A 452 -24.05 -21.37 6.60
N TYR A 453 -23.95 -20.35 5.77
CA TYR A 453 -23.28 -20.41 4.46
C TYR A 453 -21.80 -20.06 4.55
N PHE A 454 -21.27 -19.86 5.76
CA PHE A 454 -19.88 -19.52 5.98
C PHE A 454 -19.26 -20.52 6.95
N ASP A 455 -17.98 -20.82 6.74
CA ASP A 455 -17.20 -21.64 7.68
C ASP A 455 -16.83 -20.85 8.95
N GLU A 456 -16.14 -21.51 9.87
CA GLU A 456 -15.75 -20.93 11.16
C GLU A 456 -14.78 -19.74 11.00
N SER A 457 -14.04 -19.67 9.90
CA SER A 457 -13.14 -18.57 9.55
C SER A 457 -13.81 -17.47 8.72
N GLY A 458 -15.11 -17.57 8.43
CA GLY A 458 -15.83 -16.56 7.66
C GLY A 458 -15.65 -16.66 6.15
N ASN A 459 -15.36 -17.84 5.63
CA ASN A 459 -15.30 -18.03 4.18
C ASN A 459 -16.63 -18.58 3.65
N LEU A 460 -17.15 -18.02 2.56
CA LEU A 460 -18.40 -18.49 1.94
C LEU A 460 -18.24 -19.93 1.44
N THR A 461 -19.13 -20.85 1.81
CA THR A 461 -19.02 -22.28 1.48
C THR A 461 -19.90 -22.73 0.31
N GLN A 462 -20.78 -21.85 -0.18
CA GLN A 462 -21.68 -22.16 -1.29
C GLN A 462 -21.96 -20.92 -2.17
N LEU A 463 -21.86 -21.09 -3.48
CA LEU A 463 -22.25 -20.07 -4.46
C LEU A 463 -23.77 -20.02 -4.62
N LEU A 464 -24.27 -18.96 -5.26
CA LEU A 464 -25.71 -18.76 -5.50
C LEU A 464 -26.34 -19.90 -6.31
N ASN A 465 -25.60 -20.53 -7.23
CA ASN A 465 -26.08 -21.63 -8.06
C ASN A 465 -26.11 -22.98 -7.33
N GLY A 466 -25.70 -23.02 -6.06
CA GLY A 466 -25.64 -24.23 -5.25
C GLY A 466 -24.27 -24.92 -5.24
N ASP A 467 -23.34 -24.51 -6.09
CA ASP A 467 -22.00 -25.09 -6.16
C ASP A 467 -21.22 -24.88 -4.86
N ALA A 468 -20.53 -25.92 -4.41
CA ALA A 468 -19.73 -25.89 -3.19
C ALA A 468 -18.45 -25.05 -3.40
N ILE A 469 -18.11 -24.23 -2.42
CA ILE A 469 -16.85 -23.51 -2.34
C ILE A 469 -15.99 -24.19 -1.28
N ILE A 470 -14.90 -24.80 -1.73
CA ILE A 470 -13.99 -25.55 -0.88
C ILE A 470 -12.79 -24.67 -0.58
N TRP A 471 -12.49 -24.51 0.70
CA TRP A 471 -11.35 -23.73 1.18
C TRP A 471 -10.26 -24.64 1.73
N ASP A 472 -9.00 -24.25 1.57
CA ASP A 472 -7.90 -24.93 2.22
C ASP A 472 -7.83 -24.60 3.73
N LYS A 473 -6.87 -25.23 4.41
CA LYS A 473 -6.59 -25.03 5.84
C LYS A 473 -6.15 -23.61 6.18
N ARG A 474 -5.65 -22.84 5.21
CA ARG A 474 -5.14 -21.47 5.35
C ARG A 474 -6.13 -20.40 4.88
N ASN A 475 -7.37 -20.79 4.57
CA ASN A 475 -8.42 -19.89 4.06
C ASN A 475 -8.16 -19.34 2.65
N HIS A 476 -7.47 -20.09 1.79
CA HIS A 476 -7.48 -19.83 0.35
C HIS A 476 -8.56 -20.66 -0.35
N LEU A 477 -9.16 -20.10 -1.41
CA LEU A 477 -10.15 -20.80 -2.22
C LEU A 477 -9.47 -21.95 -2.95
N LYS A 478 -9.78 -23.19 -2.57
CA LYS A 478 -9.18 -24.40 -3.14
C LYS A 478 -9.94 -24.90 -4.37
N ALA A 479 -11.27 -24.91 -4.34
CA ALA A 479 -12.09 -25.33 -5.48
C ALA A 479 -13.52 -24.76 -5.43
N THR A 480 -14.21 -24.72 -6.57
CA THR A 480 -15.61 -24.26 -6.68
C THR A 480 -16.62 -25.37 -7.00
N ASN A 481 -16.23 -26.63 -6.87
CA ASN A 481 -17.11 -27.80 -6.94
C ASN A 481 -16.42 -29.00 -6.24
N GLN A 482 -16.95 -30.22 -6.34
CA GLN A 482 -16.33 -31.42 -5.77
C GLN A 482 -14.94 -31.70 -6.36
N VAL A 483 -13.96 -31.89 -5.47
CA VAL A 483 -12.64 -32.44 -5.80
C VAL A 483 -12.75 -33.96 -5.70
N ILE A 484 -12.51 -34.70 -6.79
CA ILE A 484 -12.41 -36.17 -6.72
C ILE A 484 -11.02 -36.57 -6.20
N GLU A 485 -10.92 -37.71 -5.49
CA GLU A 485 -9.71 -38.18 -4.79
C GLU A 485 -8.45 -38.26 -5.67
N SER A 486 -8.60 -38.39 -6.99
CA SER A 486 -7.49 -38.41 -7.95
C SER A 486 -6.86 -37.03 -8.21
N GLY A 487 -7.35 -35.95 -7.59
CA GLY A 487 -6.87 -34.59 -7.80
C GLY A 487 -7.42 -33.91 -9.07
N PHE A 488 -8.32 -34.58 -9.80
CA PHE A 488 -9.00 -34.04 -10.96
C PHE A 488 -10.38 -33.46 -10.57
N LEU A 489 -10.95 -32.62 -11.44
CA LEU A 489 -12.34 -32.17 -11.32
C LEU A 489 -13.18 -32.87 -12.39
N TYR A 490 -14.43 -33.20 -12.04
CA TYR A 490 -15.44 -33.57 -13.02
C TYR A 490 -15.90 -32.32 -13.81
N GLU A 491 -16.20 -31.21 -13.13
CA GLU A 491 -16.46 -29.87 -13.68
C GLU A 491 -16.13 -28.81 -12.59
N GLY A 492 -15.60 -27.63 -12.94
CA GLY A 492 -15.31 -26.54 -12.00
C GLY A 492 -13.89 -25.96 -12.10
N GLU A 493 -13.45 -25.18 -11.09
CA GLU A 493 -12.08 -24.64 -10.99
C GLU A 493 -11.40 -25.08 -9.67
N THR A 494 -10.11 -25.42 -9.75
CA THR A 494 -9.20 -25.73 -8.62
C THR A 494 -8.01 -24.79 -8.65
N TYR A 495 -7.53 -24.39 -7.48
CA TYR A 495 -6.45 -23.43 -7.33
C TYR A 495 -5.39 -23.92 -6.34
N GLN A 496 -4.14 -23.54 -6.60
CA GLN A 496 -3.01 -23.82 -5.73
C GLN A 496 -2.21 -22.55 -5.44
N TYR A 497 -1.75 -22.41 -4.20
CA TYR A 497 -1.10 -21.22 -3.68
C TYR A 497 0.25 -21.56 -3.07
N ASN A 498 1.21 -20.66 -3.25
CA ASN A 498 2.51 -20.72 -2.60
C ASN A 498 2.42 -20.34 -1.11
N ASN A 499 3.54 -20.39 -0.37
CA ASN A 499 3.57 -20.05 1.05
C ASN A 499 3.09 -18.61 1.38
N THR A 500 3.23 -17.68 0.44
CA THR A 500 2.82 -16.27 0.62
C THR A 500 1.34 -16.02 0.32
N GLY A 501 0.59 -17.06 -0.04
CA GLY A 501 -0.83 -16.98 -0.41
C GLY A 501 -1.09 -16.54 -1.85
N GLN A 502 -0.07 -16.50 -2.70
CA GLN A 502 -0.23 -16.15 -4.12
C GLN A 502 -0.55 -17.38 -4.95
N ARG A 503 -1.55 -17.27 -5.84
CA ARG A 503 -1.96 -18.32 -6.76
C ARG A 503 -0.84 -18.57 -7.77
N VAL A 504 -0.43 -19.83 -7.89
CA VAL A 504 0.60 -20.25 -8.86
C VAL A 504 0.07 -21.28 -9.87
N THR A 505 -1.05 -21.93 -9.58
CA THR A 505 -1.73 -22.81 -10.53
C THR A 505 -3.24 -22.62 -10.47
N LYS A 506 -3.88 -22.59 -11.64
CA LYS A 506 -5.34 -22.70 -11.81
C LYS A 506 -5.62 -23.86 -12.77
N MET A 507 -6.58 -24.71 -12.42
CA MET A 507 -7.05 -25.79 -13.27
C MET A 507 -8.56 -25.71 -13.41
N ARG A 508 -9.07 -25.74 -14.64
CA ARG A 508 -10.50 -25.72 -14.96
C ARG A 508 -10.89 -26.97 -15.72
N GLY A 509 -11.94 -27.66 -15.28
CA GLY A 509 -12.58 -28.76 -16.01
C GLY A 509 -13.92 -28.34 -16.60
N ARG A 510 -14.16 -28.64 -17.88
CA ARG A 510 -15.40 -28.32 -18.60
C ARG A 510 -15.84 -29.50 -19.47
N LYS A 511 -17.12 -29.89 -19.40
CA LYS A 511 -17.69 -30.82 -20.40
C LYS A 511 -17.85 -30.14 -21.76
N VAL A 512 -17.36 -30.79 -22.81
CA VAL A 512 -17.59 -30.39 -24.20
C VAL A 512 -18.82 -31.09 -24.78
N ALA A 513 -19.43 -30.51 -25.82
CA ALA A 513 -20.71 -30.96 -26.38
C ALA A 513 -20.76 -32.43 -26.86
N ARG A 514 -19.60 -33.09 -27.05
CA ARG A 514 -19.48 -34.52 -27.41
C ARG A 514 -19.33 -35.45 -26.21
N GLY A 515 -19.51 -34.97 -24.98
CA GLY A 515 -19.42 -35.74 -23.74
C GLY A 515 -17.99 -35.93 -23.18
N GLY A 516 -16.97 -35.40 -23.83
CA GLY A 516 -15.59 -35.38 -23.33
C GLY A 516 -15.35 -34.30 -22.27
N LEU A 517 -14.25 -34.42 -21.52
CA LEU A 517 -13.79 -33.41 -20.56
C LEU A 517 -12.61 -32.64 -21.17
N GLU A 518 -12.72 -31.32 -21.22
CA GLU A 518 -11.63 -30.40 -21.52
C GLU A 518 -11.08 -29.85 -20.21
N LYS A 519 -9.76 -29.95 -20.04
CA LYS A 519 -9.00 -29.42 -18.92
C LYS A 519 -8.14 -28.26 -19.40
N VAL A 520 -8.26 -27.12 -18.74
CA VAL A 520 -7.40 -25.95 -18.94
C VAL A 520 -6.53 -25.78 -17.70
N THR A 521 -5.22 -25.82 -17.86
CA THR A 521 -4.24 -25.60 -16.78
C THR A 521 -3.48 -24.30 -17.07
N THR A 522 -3.38 -23.45 -16.05
CA THR A 522 -2.62 -22.20 -16.10
C THR A 522 -1.59 -22.19 -14.98
N HIS A 523 -0.32 -22.03 -15.31
CA HIS A 523 0.76 -21.76 -14.36
C HIS A 523 1.10 -20.28 -14.36
N TYR A 524 1.07 -19.66 -13.18
CA TYR A 524 1.46 -18.27 -12.98
C TYR A 524 2.89 -18.25 -12.45
N LEU A 525 3.81 -17.92 -13.35
CA LEU A 525 5.24 -17.82 -13.10
C LEU A 525 5.63 -16.33 -13.14
N PRO A 526 6.84 -15.96 -12.71
CA PRO A 526 7.30 -14.58 -12.81
C PRO A 526 7.07 -14.05 -14.21
N ASN A 527 6.11 -13.12 -14.34
CA ASN A 527 5.94 -12.31 -15.53
C ASN A 527 5.59 -13.13 -16.81
N ILE A 528 5.15 -14.38 -16.67
CA ILE A 528 4.68 -15.25 -17.75
C ILE A 528 3.59 -16.19 -17.22
N GLU A 529 2.52 -16.38 -18.00
CA GLU A 529 1.55 -17.44 -17.76
C GLU A 529 1.74 -18.54 -18.79
N GLN A 530 1.77 -19.80 -18.35
CA GLN A 530 1.77 -20.95 -19.27
C GLN A 530 0.40 -21.61 -19.24
N TRP A 531 -0.20 -21.73 -20.42
CA TRP A 531 -1.53 -22.25 -20.63
C TRP A 531 -1.48 -23.56 -21.41
N GLU A 532 -2.17 -24.57 -20.91
CA GLU A 532 -2.35 -25.86 -21.56
C GLU A 532 -3.84 -26.22 -21.59
N VAL A 533 -4.37 -26.42 -22.78
CA VAL A 533 -5.73 -26.95 -23.00
C VAL A 533 -5.57 -28.39 -23.49
N SER A 534 -6.18 -29.31 -22.74
CA SER A 534 -6.09 -30.75 -23.01
C SER A 534 -7.47 -31.39 -22.94
N ALA A 535 -7.73 -32.32 -23.85
CA ALA A 535 -8.84 -33.27 -23.73
C ALA A 535 -8.26 -34.69 -23.55
N SER A 536 -8.29 -35.53 -24.59
CA SER A 536 -7.51 -36.77 -24.63
C SER A 536 -6.03 -36.56 -24.96
N ALA A 537 -5.71 -35.41 -25.56
CA ALA A 537 -4.37 -34.93 -25.87
C ALA A 537 -4.35 -33.40 -25.75
N ILE A 538 -3.17 -32.80 -25.73
CA ILE A 538 -3.01 -31.33 -25.73
C ILE A 538 -3.52 -30.78 -27.07
N THR A 539 -4.54 -29.93 -27.02
CA THR A 539 -5.14 -29.28 -28.19
C THR A 539 -4.61 -27.86 -28.39
N GLU A 540 -4.19 -27.20 -27.31
CA GLU A 540 -3.62 -25.86 -27.33
C GLU A 540 -2.55 -25.75 -26.23
N LYS A 541 -1.40 -25.16 -26.55
CA LYS A 541 -0.35 -24.84 -25.58
C LYS A 541 0.26 -23.51 -25.96
N TYR A 542 0.24 -22.55 -25.04
CA TYR A 542 0.73 -21.20 -25.28
C TYR A 542 1.22 -20.52 -24.02
N ALA A 543 2.07 -19.52 -24.20
CA ALA A 543 2.49 -18.61 -23.15
C ALA A 543 1.84 -17.23 -23.33
N VAL A 544 1.49 -16.60 -22.21
CA VAL A 544 1.14 -15.18 -22.15
C VAL A 544 2.28 -14.45 -21.47
N VAL A 545 3.16 -13.85 -22.26
CA VAL A 545 4.29 -13.06 -21.74
C VAL A 545 3.76 -11.71 -21.30
N GLN A 546 4.02 -11.31 -20.05
CA GLN A 546 3.48 -10.08 -19.46
C GLN A 546 4.54 -8.99 -19.34
N ILE A 547 4.37 -7.89 -20.03
CA ILE A 547 5.33 -6.79 -20.04
C ILE A 547 4.66 -5.56 -19.42
N GLN A 548 5.31 -5.00 -18.42
CA GLN A 548 4.95 -3.68 -17.92
C GLN A 548 5.60 -2.62 -18.85
N ALA A 549 4.79 -2.00 -19.70
CA ALA A 549 5.24 -0.96 -20.63
C ALA A 549 5.36 0.40 -19.90
N GLY A 550 6.08 0.42 -18.77
CA GLY A 550 6.10 1.52 -17.81
C GLY A 550 5.28 1.20 -16.56
N THR A 551 4.49 2.15 -16.05
CA THR A 551 3.69 1.96 -14.81
C THR A 551 2.18 1.77 -15.03
N SER A 552 1.65 2.00 -16.24
CA SER A 552 0.19 2.01 -16.55
C SER A 552 -0.22 0.96 -17.56
N ALA A 553 0.42 0.95 -18.73
CA ALA A 553 0.06 0.05 -19.81
C ALA A 553 0.60 -1.35 -19.53
N LYS A 554 -0.31 -2.33 -19.47
CA LYS A 554 0.03 -3.74 -19.43
C LYS A 554 0.02 -4.27 -20.86
N VAL A 555 1.15 -4.80 -21.30
CA VAL A 555 1.27 -5.42 -22.62
C VAL A 555 1.37 -6.93 -22.44
N ARG A 556 0.61 -7.68 -23.22
CA ARG A 556 0.65 -9.14 -23.24
C ARG A 556 1.07 -9.62 -24.62
N ALA A 557 1.98 -10.57 -24.70
CA ALA A 557 2.28 -11.29 -25.95
C ALA A 557 1.68 -12.71 -25.87
N LEU A 558 0.87 -13.08 -26.85
CA LEU A 558 0.27 -14.41 -26.95
C LEU A 558 1.13 -15.29 -27.85
N CYS A 559 1.81 -16.28 -27.28
CA CYS A 559 2.83 -17.09 -27.93
C CYS A 559 2.43 -18.56 -27.94
N TRP A 560 1.89 -19.06 -29.06
CA TRP A 560 1.47 -20.45 -29.21
C TRP A 560 2.62 -21.37 -29.63
N GLU A 561 2.71 -22.51 -28.94
CA GLU A 561 3.52 -23.67 -29.31
C GLU A 561 2.67 -24.70 -30.08
N ILE A 562 1.42 -24.90 -29.64
CA ILE A 562 0.46 -25.85 -30.22
C ILE A 562 -0.90 -25.16 -30.35
N GLY A 563 -1.59 -25.39 -31.48
CA GLY A 563 -3.02 -25.11 -31.59
C GLY A 563 -3.42 -23.64 -31.77
N SER A 564 -2.59 -22.80 -32.39
CA SER A 564 -2.89 -21.38 -32.61
C SER A 564 -4.28 -21.18 -33.27
N PRO A 565 -5.15 -20.33 -32.69
CA PRO A 565 -6.52 -20.15 -33.16
C PRO A 565 -6.56 -19.38 -34.48
N LYS A 566 -7.51 -19.75 -35.34
CA LYS A 566 -7.71 -19.05 -36.62
C LYS A 566 -8.12 -17.60 -36.37
N GLY A 567 -7.45 -16.66 -37.03
CA GLY A 567 -7.74 -15.23 -36.94
C GLY A 567 -6.95 -14.49 -35.86
N ILE A 568 -6.01 -15.15 -35.19
CA ILE A 568 -5.02 -14.50 -34.34
C ILE A 568 -3.63 -14.89 -34.83
N GLU A 569 -2.79 -13.91 -35.13
CA GLU A 569 -1.39 -14.17 -35.46
C GLU A 569 -0.62 -14.62 -34.22
N ASN A 570 0.29 -15.58 -34.40
CA ASN A 570 1.18 -16.01 -33.33
C ASN A 570 2.10 -14.86 -32.91
N ASN A 571 2.51 -14.83 -31.65
CA ASN A 571 3.30 -13.75 -31.04
C ASN A 571 2.59 -12.38 -31.06
N SER A 572 1.26 -12.36 -31.17
CA SER A 572 0.49 -11.11 -31.21
C SER A 572 0.59 -10.35 -29.89
N LEU A 573 0.87 -9.05 -30.00
CA LEU A 573 0.90 -8.13 -28.86
C LEU A 573 -0.50 -7.59 -28.58
N ARG A 574 -0.84 -7.46 -27.30
CA ARG A 574 -2.07 -6.86 -26.77
C ARG A 574 -1.70 -5.74 -25.81
N TYR A 575 -1.91 -4.50 -26.22
CA TYR A 575 -1.68 -3.31 -25.41
C TYR A 575 -2.96 -2.95 -24.68
N SER A 576 -2.94 -3.00 -23.35
CA SER A 576 -4.06 -2.57 -22.53
C SER A 576 -3.86 -1.16 -21.97
N TYR A 577 -4.89 -0.33 -22.12
CA TYR A 577 -4.94 1.04 -21.61
C TYR A 577 -5.98 1.10 -20.49
N ASP A 578 -5.52 1.51 -19.31
CA ASP A 578 -6.39 1.76 -18.18
C ASP A 578 -7.06 3.14 -18.29
N ASN A 579 -8.10 3.35 -17.49
CA ASN A 579 -8.78 4.63 -17.42
C ASN A 579 -7.96 5.71 -16.67
N GLY A 580 -6.80 5.42 -16.09
CA GLY A 580 -6.03 6.30 -15.21
C GLY A 580 -6.22 6.05 -13.72
N VAL A 581 -7.25 5.27 -13.35
CA VAL A 581 -7.51 4.83 -11.96
C VAL A 581 -7.48 3.31 -11.79
N GLY A 582 -7.04 2.58 -12.83
CA GLY A 582 -6.71 1.14 -12.78
C GLY A 582 -7.66 0.19 -13.51
N ASN A 583 -8.73 0.67 -14.17
CA ASN A 583 -9.65 -0.20 -14.92
C ASN A 583 -9.23 -0.34 -16.39
N SER A 584 -9.03 -1.57 -16.87
CA SER A 584 -8.65 -1.90 -18.25
C SER A 584 -9.82 -1.78 -19.23
N GLY A 585 -10.01 -0.58 -19.79
CA GLY A 585 -11.15 -0.29 -20.67
C GLY A 585 -10.89 -0.49 -22.15
N LEU A 586 -9.65 -0.34 -22.62
CA LEU A 586 -9.30 -0.36 -24.04
C LEU A 586 -8.14 -1.33 -24.28
N GLU A 587 -8.22 -2.13 -25.34
CA GLU A 587 -7.13 -3.00 -25.79
C GLU A 587 -6.89 -2.82 -27.29
N THR A 588 -5.63 -2.72 -27.69
CA THR A 588 -5.22 -2.68 -29.10
C THR A 588 -4.18 -3.74 -29.41
N ASP A 589 -3.97 -4.04 -30.69
CA ASP A 589 -2.91 -4.93 -31.15
C ASP A 589 -1.54 -4.20 -31.23
N GLY A 590 -0.54 -4.91 -31.78
CA GLY A 590 0.81 -4.38 -32.01
C GLY A 590 0.91 -3.28 -33.08
N GLN A 591 -0.14 -3.05 -33.88
CA GLN A 591 -0.21 -1.98 -34.89
C GLN A 591 -1.10 -0.80 -34.43
N GLY A 592 -1.68 -0.88 -33.23
CA GLY A 592 -2.55 0.16 -32.68
C GLY A 592 -4.00 0.09 -33.19
N GLN A 593 -4.41 -1.05 -33.75
CA GLN A 593 -5.79 -1.33 -34.11
C GLN A 593 -6.58 -1.81 -32.88
N LEU A 594 -7.84 -1.39 -32.78
CA LEU A 594 -8.72 -1.78 -31.68
C LEU A 594 -8.90 -3.31 -31.67
N VAL A 595 -8.77 -3.92 -30.50
CA VAL A 595 -9.06 -5.34 -30.27
C VAL A 595 -10.35 -5.45 -29.48
N SER A 596 -10.38 -4.84 -28.30
CA SER A 596 -11.54 -4.87 -27.41
C SER A 596 -11.77 -3.56 -26.67
N TYR A 597 -13.03 -3.33 -26.29
CA TYR A 597 -13.47 -2.21 -25.49
C TYR A 597 -14.45 -2.68 -24.39
N GLU A 598 -14.21 -2.26 -23.16
CA GLU A 598 -14.96 -2.67 -21.97
C GLU A 598 -15.26 -1.46 -21.06
N GLU A 599 -16.50 -1.38 -20.57
CA GLU A 599 -16.88 -0.49 -19.47
C GLU A 599 -17.50 -1.29 -18.32
N TYR A 600 -17.37 -0.75 -17.11
CA TYR A 600 -17.80 -1.41 -15.89
C TYR A 600 -18.83 -0.56 -15.14
N TYR A 601 -19.80 -1.23 -14.51
CA TYR A 601 -20.51 -0.68 -13.36
C TYR A 601 -19.52 -0.38 -12.22
N PRO A 602 -19.86 0.55 -11.30
CA PRO A 602 -18.93 0.98 -10.25
C PRO A 602 -18.30 -0.15 -9.43
N TYR A 603 -19.05 -1.21 -9.14
CA TYR A 603 -18.56 -2.37 -8.38
C TYR A 603 -17.95 -3.48 -9.25
N GLY A 604 -17.64 -3.22 -10.52
CA GLY A 604 -16.85 -4.11 -11.38
C GLY A 604 -17.62 -5.10 -12.25
N GLY A 605 -18.95 -5.08 -12.23
CA GLY A 605 -19.75 -5.80 -13.23
C GLY A 605 -19.57 -5.16 -14.61
N THR A 606 -19.51 -5.94 -15.69
CA THR A 606 -19.34 -5.41 -17.05
C THR A 606 -20.64 -4.77 -17.58
N ALA A 607 -20.58 -3.48 -17.95
CA ALA A 607 -21.69 -2.70 -18.52
C ALA A 607 -21.67 -2.65 -20.06
N ILE A 608 -20.47 -2.62 -20.65
CA ILE A 608 -20.25 -2.70 -22.09
C ILE A 608 -19.11 -3.70 -22.33
N TRP A 609 -19.30 -4.64 -23.26
CA TRP A 609 -18.25 -5.54 -23.74
C TRP A 609 -18.33 -5.68 -25.25
N SER A 610 -17.26 -5.27 -25.93
CA SER A 610 -17.18 -5.36 -27.39
C SER A 610 -15.78 -5.74 -27.86
N SER A 611 -15.71 -6.49 -28.97
CA SER A 611 -14.47 -6.92 -29.60
C SER A 611 -14.58 -6.89 -31.12
N GLU A 612 -13.49 -6.63 -31.84
CA GLU A 612 -13.46 -6.76 -33.30
C GLU A 612 -13.60 -8.23 -33.73
N ASN A 613 -13.08 -9.14 -32.90
CA ASN A 613 -13.11 -10.58 -33.12
C ASN A 613 -13.56 -11.31 -31.85
N ALA A 614 -14.58 -12.16 -31.98
CA ALA A 614 -15.09 -12.97 -30.87
C ALA A 614 -14.02 -13.92 -30.30
N VAL A 615 -13.15 -14.46 -31.16
CA VAL A 615 -12.05 -15.36 -30.75
C VAL A 615 -11.01 -14.60 -29.92
N GLU A 616 -10.66 -13.37 -30.32
CA GLU A 616 -9.69 -12.54 -29.57
C GLU A 616 -10.21 -12.14 -28.19
N ALA A 617 -11.53 -11.94 -28.07
CA ALA A 617 -12.17 -11.57 -26.83
C ALA A 617 -11.97 -12.61 -25.71
N ASP A 618 -11.89 -13.89 -26.08
CA ASP A 618 -11.72 -15.00 -25.13
C ASP A 618 -10.35 -14.99 -24.44
N TYR A 619 -9.35 -14.33 -25.04
CA TYR A 619 -7.99 -14.21 -24.48
C TYR A 619 -7.82 -12.96 -23.58
N LYS A 620 -8.86 -12.14 -23.36
CA LYS A 620 -8.83 -11.05 -22.36
C LYS A 620 -9.21 -11.54 -20.96
N THR A 621 -8.18 -11.83 -20.17
CA THR A 621 -8.29 -12.32 -18.78
C THR A 621 -8.27 -11.18 -17.75
N ILE A 622 -7.42 -10.17 -17.96
CA ILE A 622 -7.29 -8.99 -17.08
C ILE A 622 -8.34 -7.93 -17.45
N ARG A 623 -9.14 -7.50 -16.47
CA ARG A 623 -10.31 -6.63 -16.71
C ARG A 623 -10.43 -5.51 -15.65
N TYR A 624 -11.51 -5.52 -14.86
CA TYR A 624 -11.77 -4.54 -13.80
C TYR A 624 -10.61 -4.49 -12.80
N SER A 625 -10.22 -3.28 -12.38
CA SER A 625 -9.21 -3.06 -11.34
C SER A 625 -7.83 -3.67 -11.66
N GLY A 626 -7.57 -3.98 -12.93
CA GLY A 626 -6.35 -4.65 -13.40
C GLY A 626 -6.22 -6.10 -12.91
N LYS A 627 -7.34 -6.74 -12.52
CA LYS A 627 -7.42 -8.09 -11.97
C LYS A 627 -7.99 -9.09 -12.97
N GLU A 628 -7.59 -10.34 -12.80
CA GLU A 628 -8.10 -11.46 -13.59
C GLU A 628 -9.54 -11.79 -13.20
N LYS A 629 -10.41 -11.92 -14.21
CA LYS A 629 -11.76 -12.46 -14.05
C LYS A 629 -11.76 -13.95 -14.37
N ASP A 630 -11.99 -14.79 -13.37
CA ASP A 630 -12.03 -16.24 -13.56
C ASP A 630 -13.34 -16.70 -14.21
N ALA A 631 -13.42 -17.98 -14.64
CA ALA A 631 -14.60 -18.49 -15.33
C ALA A 631 -15.85 -18.50 -14.43
N THR A 632 -15.65 -18.57 -13.11
CA THR A 632 -16.68 -18.36 -12.08
C THR A 632 -17.28 -16.95 -12.07
N GLY A 633 -16.67 -15.99 -12.77
CA GLY A 633 -17.06 -14.58 -12.79
C GLY A 633 -16.49 -13.76 -11.63
N MET A 634 -15.83 -14.39 -10.67
CA MET A 634 -15.13 -13.73 -9.57
C MET A 634 -13.83 -13.09 -10.05
N TYR A 635 -13.40 -12.05 -9.34
CA TYR A 635 -12.08 -11.45 -9.56
C TYR A 635 -11.09 -11.97 -8.52
N TYR A 636 -9.93 -12.44 -8.97
CA TYR A 636 -8.82 -12.81 -8.10
C TYR A 636 -7.95 -11.58 -7.80
N TYR A 637 -7.86 -11.17 -6.53
CA TYR A 637 -7.09 -10.00 -6.12
C TYR A 637 -5.70 -10.33 -5.58
N GLY A 638 -5.43 -11.59 -5.23
CA GLY A 638 -4.22 -12.01 -4.51
C GLY A 638 -4.62 -12.80 -3.27
N TYR A 639 -4.98 -12.10 -2.20
CA TYR A 639 -5.38 -12.72 -0.93
C TYR A 639 -6.87 -13.06 -0.85
N ARG A 640 -7.71 -12.44 -1.68
CA ARG A 640 -9.17 -12.66 -1.68
C ARG A 640 -9.75 -12.76 -3.09
N TYR A 641 -10.93 -13.38 -3.15
CA TYR A 641 -11.80 -13.36 -4.33
C TYR A 641 -12.93 -12.36 -4.12
N TYR A 642 -13.24 -11.61 -5.17
CA TYR A 642 -14.25 -10.55 -5.13
C TYR A 642 -15.47 -10.89 -5.99
N GLN A 643 -16.65 -10.59 -5.47
CA GLN A 643 -17.95 -10.81 -6.13
C GLN A 643 -18.51 -9.49 -6.68
N PRO A 644 -18.30 -9.17 -7.97
CA PRO A 644 -18.71 -7.87 -8.54
C PRO A 644 -20.23 -7.65 -8.58
N TRP A 645 -21.03 -8.72 -8.58
CA TRP A 645 -22.50 -8.64 -8.58
C TRP A 645 -23.08 -8.36 -7.19
N VAL A 646 -22.35 -8.67 -6.10
CA VAL A 646 -22.77 -8.33 -4.72
C VAL A 646 -22.03 -7.09 -4.21
N GLY A 647 -20.88 -6.73 -4.79
CA GLY A 647 -20.06 -5.63 -4.31
C GLY A 647 -19.30 -5.95 -3.03
N ARG A 648 -18.94 -7.22 -2.79
CA ARG A 648 -18.35 -7.71 -1.54
C ARG A 648 -17.27 -8.78 -1.75
N TRP A 649 -16.41 -8.96 -0.75
CA TRP A 649 -15.42 -10.02 -0.71
C TRP A 649 -16.04 -11.38 -0.37
N LEU A 650 -15.46 -12.46 -0.92
CA LEU A 650 -15.90 -13.84 -0.70
C LEU A 650 -15.54 -14.39 0.70
N SER A 651 -14.50 -13.83 1.31
CA SER A 651 -13.98 -14.20 2.63
C SER A 651 -13.65 -12.95 3.45
N ALA A 652 -13.55 -13.13 4.77
CA ALA A 652 -13.12 -12.09 5.68
C ALA A 652 -11.67 -11.66 5.37
N ASP A 653 -11.36 -10.39 5.66
CA ASP A 653 -10.02 -9.82 5.45
C ASP A 653 -8.94 -10.57 6.26
N PRO A 654 -7.92 -11.16 5.61
CA PRO A 654 -6.83 -11.83 6.31
C PRO A 654 -5.91 -10.87 7.08
N ALA A 655 -5.93 -9.56 6.76
CA ALA A 655 -5.21 -8.53 7.52
C ALA A 655 -6.01 -8.02 8.74
N GLY A 656 -7.19 -8.58 9.00
CA GLY A 656 -8.04 -8.20 10.13
C GLY A 656 -8.60 -6.78 9.97
N THR A 657 -8.60 -6.01 11.05
CA THR A 657 -9.31 -4.71 11.11
C THR A 657 -8.53 -3.54 10.49
N ILE A 658 -7.59 -3.80 9.58
CA ILE A 658 -6.73 -2.77 8.95
C ILE A 658 -7.54 -1.73 8.15
N ASP A 659 -8.67 -2.14 7.56
CA ASP A 659 -9.62 -1.26 6.86
C ASP A 659 -10.96 -1.09 7.62
N GLY A 660 -10.93 -1.22 8.94
CA GLY A 660 -12.09 -1.10 9.82
C GLY A 660 -12.73 -2.44 10.22
N LEU A 661 -13.85 -2.38 10.96
CA LEU A 661 -14.47 -3.56 11.58
C LEU A 661 -15.28 -4.44 10.63
N ASN A 662 -15.55 -3.99 9.41
CA ASN A 662 -16.31 -4.76 8.41
C ASN A 662 -15.34 -5.48 7.47
N LEU A 663 -15.11 -6.76 7.74
CA LEU A 663 -14.08 -7.55 7.04
C LEU A 663 -14.45 -7.97 5.61
N TYR A 664 -15.65 -7.65 5.13
CA TYR A 664 -16.15 -8.00 3.80
C TYR A 664 -16.43 -6.78 2.91
N ARG A 665 -16.20 -5.57 3.44
CA ARG A 665 -16.46 -4.31 2.74
C ARG A 665 -15.47 -4.10 1.59
N MET A 666 -16.00 -3.82 0.40
CA MET A 666 -15.20 -3.51 -0.78
C MET A 666 -14.79 -2.04 -0.78
N VAL A 667 -13.47 -1.78 -0.64
CA VAL A 667 -12.81 -0.45 -0.76
C VAL A 667 -13.63 0.70 -0.15
N ARG A 668 -14.04 0.54 1.11
CA ARG A 668 -14.82 1.54 1.87
C ARG A 668 -16.15 1.98 1.23
N ASN A 669 -16.72 1.17 0.35
CA ASN A 669 -17.91 1.50 -0.45
C ASN A 669 -17.70 2.68 -1.43
N ASN A 670 -16.45 2.95 -1.82
CA ASN A 670 -16.09 3.95 -2.83
C ASN A 670 -15.23 3.34 -3.96
N PRO A 671 -15.79 2.42 -4.76
CA PRO A 671 -15.04 1.67 -5.78
C PRO A 671 -14.69 2.49 -7.03
N VAL A 672 -15.20 3.72 -7.13
CA VAL A 672 -14.86 4.64 -8.23
C VAL A 672 -13.53 5.33 -7.95
N THR A 673 -13.28 5.70 -6.69
CA THR A 673 -12.12 6.52 -6.28
C THR A 673 -10.98 5.66 -5.72
N LEU A 674 -11.31 4.54 -5.08
CA LEU A 674 -10.37 3.68 -4.36
C LEU A 674 -10.16 2.35 -5.09
N HIS A 675 -8.97 1.78 -4.89
CA HIS A 675 -8.54 0.50 -5.46
C HIS A 675 -7.98 -0.40 -4.36
N ASP A 676 -8.16 -1.71 -4.47
CA ASP A 676 -7.47 -2.68 -3.60
C ASP A 676 -6.39 -3.40 -4.41
N PRO A 677 -5.09 -3.21 -4.10
CA PRO A 677 -3.99 -3.77 -4.87
C PRO A 677 -3.83 -5.27 -4.70
N ASP A 678 -4.27 -5.88 -3.59
CA ASP A 678 -4.02 -7.30 -3.32
C ASP A 678 -5.16 -8.02 -2.58
N GLY A 679 -6.22 -7.30 -2.24
CA GLY A 679 -7.35 -7.78 -1.48
C GLY A 679 -7.16 -7.70 0.03
N ARG A 680 -6.42 -6.72 0.58
CA ARG A 680 -6.26 -6.54 2.04
C ARG A 680 -6.53 -5.11 2.52
N MET A 681 -6.06 -4.11 1.79
CA MET A 681 -6.27 -2.71 2.18
C MET A 681 -6.39 -1.82 0.95
N PRO A 682 -7.45 -0.98 0.87
CA PRO A 682 -7.56 -0.02 -0.21
C PRO A 682 -6.43 1.01 -0.16
N ASN A 683 -5.92 1.35 -1.33
CA ASN A 683 -5.15 2.56 -1.54
C ASN A 683 -5.97 3.54 -2.39
N SER A 684 -5.59 4.82 -2.44
CA SER A 684 -6.17 5.69 -3.46
C SER A 684 -5.62 5.24 -4.81
N SER A 685 -6.37 5.31 -5.90
CA SER A 685 -5.82 4.99 -7.22
C SER A 685 -4.62 5.89 -7.61
N PHE A 686 -4.43 7.01 -6.90
CA PHE A 686 -3.26 7.90 -6.98
C PHE A 686 -2.07 7.48 -6.12
N SER A 687 -2.25 6.49 -5.25
CA SER A 687 -1.23 5.94 -4.35
C SER A 687 -0.29 4.94 -5.03
N LEU A 688 -0.70 4.38 -6.18
CA LEU A 688 0.21 3.61 -7.04
C LEU A 688 1.33 4.48 -7.67
N LEU A 689 1.29 5.80 -7.45
CA LEU A 689 2.28 6.80 -7.89
C LEU A 689 3.21 7.28 -6.77
N PHE A 690 3.29 6.60 -5.63
CA PHE A 690 4.07 7.16 -4.52
C PHE A 690 5.56 7.23 -4.84
N ALA A 691 5.98 8.46 -5.06
CA ALA A 691 7.31 8.95 -4.81
C ALA A 691 7.96 8.23 -3.61
N SER A 692 9.16 7.70 -3.80
CA SER A 692 10.01 7.25 -2.71
C SER A 692 10.10 8.33 -1.63
N ASP A 693 10.33 7.93 -0.37
CA ASP A 693 10.52 8.89 0.73
C ASP A 693 11.61 9.92 0.40
N ASP A 694 12.66 9.49 -0.33
CA ASP A 694 13.65 10.35 -0.98
C ASP A 694 13.03 11.47 -1.82
N MET A 695 12.19 11.11 -2.79
CA MET A 695 11.62 12.10 -3.69
C MET A 695 10.64 13.04 -2.95
N LYS A 696 9.98 12.57 -1.89
CA LYS A 696 9.15 13.45 -1.04
C LYS A 696 10.01 14.44 -0.25
N LEU A 697 11.12 14.00 0.33
CA LEU A 697 12.05 14.88 1.07
C LEU A 697 12.71 15.89 0.12
N GLN A 698 13.13 15.46 -1.08
CA GLN A 698 13.70 16.32 -2.11
C GLN A 698 12.77 17.47 -2.53
N LYS A 699 11.45 17.27 -2.47
CA LYS A 699 10.42 18.27 -2.79
C LYS A 699 9.95 19.08 -1.59
N GLY A 700 10.63 18.98 -0.45
CA GLY A 700 10.26 19.70 0.75
C GLY A 700 9.00 19.16 1.44
N SER A 701 8.60 17.91 1.21
CA SER A 701 7.59 17.25 2.03
C SER A 701 8.27 16.55 3.22
N ILE A 702 8.11 17.11 4.43
CA ILE A 702 8.64 16.55 5.68
C ILE A 702 7.87 15.32 6.20
N THR A 703 6.74 14.99 5.57
CA THR A 703 5.87 13.88 5.98
C THR A 703 6.57 12.51 6.10
N PRO A 704 7.59 12.15 5.31
CA PRO A 704 8.34 10.90 5.49
C PRO A 704 8.99 10.75 6.86
N LEU A 705 9.29 11.85 7.57
CA LEU A 705 9.90 11.81 8.91
C LEU A 705 8.88 11.57 10.02
N ARG A 706 7.58 11.70 9.72
CA ARG A 706 6.50 11.66 10.71
C ARG A 706 6.23 10.25 11.21
N ASN A 707 6.15 10.07 12.54
CA ASN A 707 5.85 8.80 13.18
C ASN A 707 6.82 7.67 12.79
N ARG A 708 8.10 8.01 12.55
CA ARG A 708 9.13 7.04 12.13
C ARG A 708 10.24 6.83 13.17
N GLY A 709 10.28 7.64 14.22
CA GLY A 709 11.34 7.60 15.21
C GLY A 709 12.56 8.43 14.87
N LEU A 710 13.63 8.24 15.63
CA LEU A 710 14.83 9.08 15.52
C LEU A 710 15.42 8.99 14.12
N PHE A 711 15.79 10.15 13.61
CA PHE A 711 16.56 10.32 12.39
C PHE A 711 17.98 10.77 12.78
N VAL A 712 18.88 9.80 13.01
CA VAL A 712 20.26 10.01 13.48
C VAL A 712 21.24 9.20 12.62
N GLY A 713 22.54 9.47 12.72
CA GLY A 713 23.55 8.74 11.94
C GLY A 713 23.98 7.43 12.61
N SER A 714 24.16 6.36 11.83
CA SER A 714 24.69 5.06 12.29
C SER A 714 26.18 5.09 12.63
N ASN A 715 26.93 6.04 12.07
CA ASN A 715 28.38 6.14 12.23
C ASN A 715 28.77 7.01 13.42
N ARG A 716 29.91 6.72 14.05
CA ARG A 716 30.46 7.52 15.17
C ARG A 716 31.17 8.80 14.73
N GLU A 717 31.61 8.87 13.48
CA GLU A 717 32.27 10.04 12.91
C GLU A 717 31.35 10.76 11.92
N SER A 718 31.54 12.08 11.80
CA SER A 718 30.79 12.91 10.85
C SER A 718 31.28 12.68 9.42
N SER A 719 30.35 12.46 8.50
CA SER A 719 30.59 12.50 7.06
C SER A 719 30.95 13.93 6.61
N GLU A 720 31.71 14.04 5.53
CA GLU A 720 32.03 15.32 4.92
C GLU A 720 30.84 15.84 4.08
N THR A 721 30.69 17.17 4.01
CA THR A 721 29.70 17.83 3.15
C THR A 721 30.30 19.06 2.48
N THR A 722 29.82 19.39 1.29
CA THR A 722 30.17 20.63 0.58
C THR A 722 29.21 21.78 0.87
N LEU A 723 28.18 21.54 1.69
CA LEU A 723 27.25 22.57 2.13
C LEU A 723 27.97 23.58 3.03
N PRO A 724 28.00 24.88 2.68
CA PRO A 724 28.48 25.93 3.56
C PRO A 724 27.49 26.18 4.70
N PHE A 725 27.99 26.22 5.94
CA PHE A 725 27.21 26.66 7.10
C PHE A 725 28.16 27.11 8.21
N ALA A 726 27.69 28.02 9.06
CA ALA A 726 28.41 28.42 10.26
C ALA A 726 27.94 27.60 11.47
N ILE A 727 28.85 27.39 12.42
CA ILE A 727 28.60 26.70 13.68
C ILE A 727 28.97 27.65 14.82
N SER A 728 28.05 27.80 15.77
CA SER A 728 28.26 28.50 17.04
C SER A 728 28.21 27.49 18.18
N ARG A 729 29.18 27.51 19.08
CA ARG A 729 29.13 26.75 20.34
C ARG A 729 29.27 27.70 21.52
N PHE A 730 28.35 27.58 22.48
CA PHE A 730 28.34 28.32 23.73
C PHE A 730 28.10 27.31 24.87
N ASP A 731 29.14 26.91 25.58
CA ASP A 731 29.02 26.07 26.77
C ASP A 731 28.98 26.97 28.01
N SER A 732 28.26 26.59 29.08
CA SER A 732 28.15 27.42 30.31
C SER A 732 29.46 27.71 31.03
N VAL A 733 30.52 26.97 30.70
CA VAL A 733 31.88 27.21 31.20
C VAL A 733 32.64 28.29 30.40
N ASP A 734 32.14 28.65 29.21
CA ASP A 734 32.75 29.64 28.32
C ASP A 734 31.86 30.90 28.25
N ASN A 735 32.44 32.08 28.45
CA ASN A 735 31.67 33.33 28.53
C ASN A 735 31.28 33.93 27.16
N ASN A 736 31.69 33.34 26.03
CA ASN A 736 31.40 33.86 24.68
C ASN A 736 31.18 32.73 23.65
N PRO A 737 30.24 32.88 22.70
CA PRO A 737 30.03 31.90 21.64
C PRO A 737 31.22 31.86 20.67
N VAL A 738 31.71 30.66 20.36
CA VAL A 738 32.71 30.46 19.31
C VAL A 738 31.99 30.25 17.98
N LEU A 739 32.07 31.23 17.09
CA LEU A 739 31.55 31.15 15.71
C LEU A 739 32.67 30.73 14.74
N ARG A 740 32.40 29.69 13.94
CA ARG A 740 33.29 29.22 12.85
C ARG A 740 32.47 28.83 11.63
N GLU A 741 33.00 29.12 10.45
CA GLU A 741 32.51 28.48 9.23
C GLU A 741 32.91 27.00 9.23
N TYR A 742 32.00 26.12 8.81
CA TYR A 742 32.23 24.68 8.79
C TYR A 742 33.45 24.32 7.93
N ARG A 743 34.33 23.51 8.53
CA ARG A 743 35.39 22.77 7.86
C ARG A 743 35.49 21.37 8.48
N PRO A 744 35.73 20.30 7.71
CA PRO A 744 35.76 18.93 8.24
C PRO A 744 36.68 18.74 9.44
N GLU A 745 37.82 19.45 9.49
CA GLU A 745 38.82 19.35 10.55
C GLU A 745 38.29 19.82 11.91
N LEU A 746 37.32 20.73 11.93
CA LEU A 746 36.73 21.26 13.17
C LEU A 746 35.94 20.18 13.93
N LEU A 747 35.40 19.18 13.22
CA LEU A 747 34.57 18.11 13.80
C LEU A 747 35.35 16.81 14.04
N LYS A 748 36.64 16.73 13.67
CA LYS A 748 37.50 15.57 13.96
C LYS A 748 37.94 15.57 15.43
N ARG A 749 38.33 14.41 15.95
CA ARG A 749 38.82 14.29 17.35
C ARG A 749 39.99 15.23 17.59
N GLY A 750 39.85 16.16 18.53
CA GLY A 750 40.85 17.20 18.82
C GLY A 750 40.62 18.55 18.12
N GLY A 751 39.63 18.65 17.23
CA GLY A 751 39.18 19.91 16.64
C GLY A 751 38.38 20.79 17.61
N ASP A 752 38.39 22.10 17.35
CA ASP A 752 37.75 23.16 18.16
C ASP A 752 36.24 22.92 18.40
N LEU A 753 35.56 22.30 17.43
CA LEU A 753 34.13 22.02 17.48
C LEU A 753 33.80 20.52 17.54
N TYR A 754 34.73 19.69 18.01
CA TYR A 754 34.50 18.25 18.17
C TYR A 754 33.22 17.98 18.99
N GLN A 755 32.36 17.10 18.46
CA GLN A 755 31.04 16.74 19.03
C GLN A 755 30.00 17.87 19.10
N SER A 756 30.16 18.96 18.33
CA SER A 756 29.14 20.02 18.27
C SER A 756 28.03 19.69 17.27
N VAL A 757 28.39 19.05 16.15
CA VAL A 757 27.48 18.64 15.08
C VAL A 757 27.91 17.27 14.56
N HIS A 758 26.94 16.42 14.23
CA HIS A 758 27.17 15.15 13.55
C HIS A 758 26.51 15.15 12.17
N ILE A 759 27.29 14.91 11.12
CA ILE A 759 26.82 14.96 9.73
C ILE A 759 26.77 13.54 9.17
N PHE A 760 25.70 13.19 8.49
CA PHE A 760 25.54 11.88 7.86
C PHE A 760 24.72 11.97 6.57
N LYS A 761 24.89 10.97 5.70
CA LYS A 761 24.17 10.87 4.43
C LYS A 761 22.93 10.00 4.55
N GLY A 762 22.05 10.04 3.56
CA GLY A 762 20.80 9.25 3.54
C GLY A 762 21.02 7.74 3.75
N SER A 763 22.11 7.17 3.24
CA SER A 763 22.39 5.74 3.44
C SER A 763 22.83 5.39 4.87
N GLN A 764 23.24 6.41 5.64
CA GLN A 764 23.77 6.28 6.99
C GLN A 764 22.71 6.60 8.07
N VAL A 765 21.46 6.82 7.67
CA VAL A 765 20.37 7.13 8.61
C VAL A 765 19.97 5.89 9.40
N SER A 766 19.81 6.07 10.71
CA SER A 766 19.44 5.06 11.69
C SER A 766 18.47 5.63 12.72
N SER A 767 17.72 4.73 13.37
CA SER A 767 16.92 5.05 14.56
C SER A 767 17.62 4.72 15.88
N SER A 768 18.86 4.22 15.82
CA SER A 768 19.70 3.97 17.00
C SER A 768 20.65 5.14 17.22
N GLU A 769 20.59 5.74 18.40
CA GLU A 769 21.56 6.75 18.83
C GLU A 769 22.84 6.05 19.31
N SER A 770 24.00 6.61 18.93
CA SER A 770 25.30 6.00 19.20
C SER A 770 25.53 5.77 20.70
N GLY A 771 25.42 4.52 21.15
CA GLY A 771 25.65 4.11 22.54
C GLY A 771 24.41 4.11 23.45
N SER A 772 23.21 4.32 22.89
CA SER A 772 21.91 4.19 23.59
C SER A 772 20.97 3.23 22.83
N GLY A 773 19.78 2.94 23.38
CA GLY A 773 18.82 2.03 22.77
C GLY A 773 18.20 2.56 21.47
N THR A 774 17.55 1.68 20.71
CA THR A 774 16.92 2.02 19.43
C THR A 774 15.57 2.72 19.64
N ILE A 775 15.41 3.95 19.15
CA ILE A 775 14.18 4.73 19.27
C ILE A 775 13.45 4.74 17.92
N GLY A 776 12.56 3.76 17.74
CA GLY A 776 11.91 3.47 16.47
C GLY A 776 12.70 2.46 15.66
N THR A 777 12.04 1.71 14.77
CA THR A 777 12.71 0.69 13.94
C THR A 777 12.69 1.04 12.46
N TYR A 778 12.19 2.21 12.09
CA TYR A 778 12.01 2.55 10.68
C TYR A 778 13.34 2.81 9.98
N TRP A 779 14.17 3.67 10.58
CA TRP A 779 15.45 4.05 10.01
C TRP A 779 16.52 3.02 10.38
N GLY A 780 17.29 2.58 9.38
CA GLY A 780 18.14 1.38 9.44
C GLY A 780 17.59 0.19 8.64
N HIS A 781 16.26 0.09 8.48
CA HIS A 781 15.62 -0.81 7.52
C HIS A 781 15.19 -0.09 6.23
N LYS A 782 14.91 1.20 6.32
CA LYS A 782 14.70 2.08 5.16
C LYS A 782 15.91 2.97 4.96
N ILE A 783 16.57 2.73 3.83
CA ILE A 783 17.77 3.43 3.40
C ILE A 783 17.35 4.56 2.45
N LEU A 784 17.83 5.78 2.69
CA LEU A 784 17.63 6.92 1.80
C LEU A 784 18.86 7.11 0.90
N SER A 785 18.72 7.87 -0.17
CA SER A 785 19.82 8.23 -1.06
C SER A 785 20.82 9.20 -0.41
N ASP A 786 22.08 9.08 -0.78
CA ASP A 786 23.15 9.97 -0.29
C ASP A 786 23.09 11.41 -0.82
N ASN A 787 22.11 11.71 -1.68
CA ASN A 787 21.76 13.09 -2.04
C ASN A 787 21.16 13.85 -0.86
N LEU A 788 20.59 13.15 0.13
CA LEU A 788 20.16 13.75 1.38
C LEU A 788 21.37 13.94 2.30
N THR A 789 21.53 15.16 2.82
CA THR A 789 22.50 15.46 3.89
C THR A 789 21.75 15.73 5.18
N ALA A 790 22.11 15.02 6.23
CA ALA A 790 21.53 15.22 7.54
C ALA A 790 22.56 15.84 8.49
N ILE A 791 22.10 16.77 9.32
CA ILE A 791 22.90 17.52 10.27
C ILE A 791 22.25 17.39 11.64
N GLN A 792 22.81 16.55 12.49
CA GLN A 792 22.42 16.46 13.89
C GLN A 792 23.13 17.55 14.69
N VAL A 793 22.36 18.50 15.23
CA VAL A 793 22.90 19.57 16.10
C VAL A 793 22.90 19.04 17.53
N MET A 794 24.06 19.01 18.18
CA MET A 794 24.19 18.50 19.54
C MET A 794 23.78 19.57 20.56
N SER A 795 23.35 19.17 21.76
CA SER A 795 22.82 20.10 22.77
C SER A 795 23.89 20.94 23.49
N GLY A 796 25.18 20.78 23.19
CA GLY A 796 26.29 21.41 23.90
C GLY A 796 26.64 20.74 25.24
N ARG A 797 27.62 21.26 25.98
CA ARG A 797 28.00 20.76 27.31
C ARG A 797 27.41 21.66 28.40
N SER A 798 26.12 21.48 28.71
CA SER A 798 25.35 22.43 29.53
C SER A 798 25.42 23.82 28.90
N GLY A 799 24.84 23.94 27.72
CA GLY A 799 25.03 25.09 26.84
C GLY A 799 24.19 24.95 25.57
N SER A 800 24.62 25.59 24.50
CA SER A 800 23.96 25.56 23.19
C SER A 800 24.96 25.36 22.06
N VAL A 801 24.61 24.54 21.07
CA VAL A 801 25.20 24.58 19.74
C VAL A 801 24.16 25.11 18.78
N GLY A 802 24.56 25.99 17.87
CA GLY A 802 23.71 26.42 16.78
C GLY A 802 24.43 26.40 15.45
N ILE A 803 23.65 26.36 14.38
CA ILE A 803 24.12 26.47 13.01
C ILE A 803 23.31 27.52 12.24
N SER A 804 23.94 28.11 11.23
CA SER A 804 23.26 28.95 10.25
C SER A 804 23.58 28.50 8.82
N ILE A 805 22.55 28.29 8.02
CA ILE A 805 22.65 27.86 6.62
C ILE A 805 22.03 28.94 5.76
N ARG A 806 22.74 29.44 4.73
CA ARG A 806 22.12 30.31 3.73
C ARG A 806 21.14 29.50 2.90
N LEU A 807 19.93 30.00 2.78
CA LEU A 807 18.88 29.37 1.98
C LEU A 807 19.36 29.20 0.53
N ASP A 808 20.10 30.17 0.00
CA ASP A 808 20.58 30.08 -1.38
C ASP A 808 21.58 28.95 -1.67
N ASP A 809 22.29 28.46 -0.65
CA ASP A 809 23.24 27.34 -0.79
C ASP A 809 22.53 25.97 -0.88
N ILE A 810 21.21 25.91 -0.63
CA ILE A 810 20.42 24.68 -0.76
C ILE A 810 20.27 24.36 -2.25
N LYS A 811 20.80 23.21 -2.68
CA LYS A 811 20.73 22.75 -4.07
C LYS A 811 19.45 21.95 -4.33
N GLU A 812 18.93 22.06 -5.55
CA GLU A 812 17.79 21.26 -5.99
C GLU A 812 18.12 19.76 -5.90
N LYS A 813 17.13 18.94 -5.51
CA LYS A 813 17.26 17.49 -5.25
C LYS A 813 18.28 17.08 -4.17
N ASN A 814 18.83 18.03 -3.41
CA ASN A 814 19.76 17.77 -2.30
C ASN A 814 19.15 18.28 -0.99
N PRO A 815 18.11 17.62 -0.45
CA PRO A 815 17.44 18.07 0.75
C PRO A 815 18.38 17.97 1.96
N ILE A 816 18.21 18.91 2.88
CA ILE A 816 18.93 18.92 4.15
C ILE A 816 17.93 18.65 5.26
N VAL A 817 18.22 17.67 6.11
CA VAL A 817 17.46 17.40 7.33
C VAL A 817 18.29 17.78 8.53
N ILE A 818 17.87 18.80 9.26
CA ILE A 818 18.44 19.14 10.56
C ILE A 818 17.65 18.37 11.62
N THR A 819 18.35 17.73 12.55
CA THR A 819 17.76 16.88 13.59
C THR A 819 18.36 17.21 14.95
N SER A 820 17.53 17.16 15.99
CA SER A 820 18.00 17.29 17.37
C SER A 820 18.55 15.98 17.95
N GLY A 821 18.30 14.83 17.30
CA GLY A 821 18.31 13.56 18.01
C GLY A 821 17.22 13.52 19.10
N ALA A 822 17.38 12.68 20.12
CA ALA A 822 16.45 12.62 21.24
C ALA A 822 16.57 13.85 22.15
N LEU A 823 15.46 14.52 22.39
CA LEU A 823 15.33 15.63 23.34
C LEU A 823 14.95 15.08 24.72
N SER A 824 15.94 14.98 25.61
CA SER A 824 15.74 14.67 27.03
C SER A 824 15.92 15.94 27.86
N GLY A 825 14.84 16.68 28.11
CA GLY A 825 14.88 17.98 28.81
C GLY A 825 15.65 19.10 28.10
N CYS A 826 15.96 18.92 26.82
CA CYS A 826 16.63 19.89 25.96
C CYS A 826 15.64 20.87 25.30
N THR A 827 16.15 21.82 24.54
CA THR A 827 15.34 22.75 23.75
C THR A 827 15.97 22.92 22.38
N MET A 828 15.15 22.73 21.34
CA MET A 828 15.53 22.90 19.94
C MET A 828 14.74 24.06 19.35
N GLN A 829 15.42 25.00 18.71
CA GLN A 829 14.80 26.13 18.03
C GLN A 829 15.21 26.19 16.57
N TYR A 830 14.28 26.64 15.74
CA TYR A 830 14.50 27.00 14.35
C TYR A 830 14.00 28.42 14.12
N ALA A 831 14.73 29.23 13.38
CA ALA A 831 14.30 30.57 12.98
C ALA A 831 14.72 30.83 11.54
N VAL A 832 13.90 31.53 10.76
CA VAL A 832 14.19 31.88 9.37
C VAL A 832 14.10 33.39 9.17
N ASP A 833 15.05 33.93 8.42
CA ASP A 833 14.92 35.22 7.74
C ASP A 833 14.94 35.02 6.22
N LYS A 834 14.95 36.12 5.45
CA LYS A 834 14.95 36.05 3.98
C LYS A 834 16.13 35.28 3.37
N GLU A 835 17.26 35.22 4.07
CA GLU A 835 18.52 34.73 3.53
C GLU A 835 19.01 33.45 4.19
N LYS A 836 18.64 33.18 5.46
CA LYS A 836 19.24 32.15 6.30
C LYS A 836 18.21 31.42 7.16
N LEU A 837 18.46 30.14 7.36
CA LEU A 837 17.91 29.36 8.46
C LEU A 837 18.92 29.31 9.61
N TYR A 838 18.42 29.43 10.82
CA TYR A 838 19.14 29.23 12.07
C TYR A 838 18.53 28.03 12.81
N ALA A 839 19.38 27.16 13.35
CA ALA A 839 18.96 26.06 14.21
C ALA A 839 19.82 26.04 15.47
N VAL A 840 19.23 26.03 16.66
CA VAL A 840 19.94 26.06 17.94
C VAL A 840 19.42 24.92 18.82
N HIS A 841 20.32 24.09 19.35
CA HIS A 841 20.01 23.02 20.29
C HIS A 841 20.73 23.30 21.60
N THR A 842 19.97 23.32 22.70
CA THR A 842 20.46 23.61 24.05
C THR A 842 20.04 22.54 25.01
N GLY A 843 20.94 22.11 25.89
CA GLY A 843 20.63 21.07 26.86
C GLY A 843 21.67 20.93 27.96
N GLN A 844 21.40 19.99 28.86
CA GLN A 844 22.21 19.70 30.04
C GLN A 844 23.25 18.62 29.72
N LYS A 845 24.50 18.81 30.15
CA LYS A 845 25.48 17.73 30.15
C LYS A 845 25.10 16.68 31.21
N PRO A 846 25.23 15.37 30.93
CA PRO A 846 25.08 14.35 31.96
C PRO A 846 25.93 14.64 33.21
N GLY A 847 25.28 14.67 34.39
CA GLY A 847 25.92 14.90 35.69
C GLY A 847 26.04 16.36 36.15
N ASP A 848 25.51 17.34 35.40
CA ASP A 848 25.52 18.75 35.81
C ASP A 848 24.18 19.19 36.41
N ASP A 849 23.91 18.81 37.65
CA ASP A 849 22.62 19.05 38.32
C ASP A 849 22.27 20.54 38.56
N ASN A 850 23.23 21.44 38.36
CA ASN A 850 23.05 22.88 38.55
C ASN A 850 22.48 23.58 37.31
N TRP A 851 22.52 22.93 36.15
CA TRP A 851 22.03 23.49 34.89
C TRP A 851 20.54 23.20 34.67
N LYS A 852 19.75 24.25 34.46
CA LYS A 852 18.35 24.16 34.05
C LYS A 852 18.19 24.78 32.67
N THR A 853 17.93 23.95 31.65
CA THR A 853 17.77 24.40 30.25
C THR A 853 16.76 25.55 30.11
N GLY A 854 15.63 25.50 30.81
CA GLY A 854 14.60 26.54 30.77
C GLY A 854 14.91 27.82 31.57
N ILE A 855 16.11 27.91 32.18
CA ILE A 855 16.58 29.08 32.93
C ILE A 855 17.96 29.53 32.41
N GLN A 856 19.03 28.77 32.68
CA GLN A 856 20.37 29.13 32.20
C GLN A 856 20.50 28.96 30.68
N GLY A 857 19.83 27.97 30.10
CA GLY A 857 19.86 27.75 28.65
C GLY A 857 19.23 28.89 27.85
N VAL A 858 18.26 29.60 28.42
CA VAL A 858 17.64 30.79 27.79
C VAL A 858 18.71 31.78 27.36
N ASN A 859 19.68 32.05 28.24
CA ASN A 859 20.76 32.98 27.99
C ASN A 859 21.68 32.50 26.84
N THR A 860 22.06 31.22 26.82
CA THR A 860 22.98 30.69 25.80
C THR A 860 22.31 30.61 24.43
N ILE A 861 21.00 30.33 24.40
CA ILE A 861 20.18 30.38 23.18
C ILE A 861 20.18 31.80 22.60
N GLN A 862 19.89 32.80 23.43
CA GLN A 862 19.85 34.20 22.99
C GLN A 862 21.21 34.67 22.45
N HIS A 863 22.31 34.30 23.12
CA HIS A 863 23.67 34.58 22.64
C HIS A 863 24.00 33.86 21.34
N SER A 864 23.60 32.60 21.19
CA SER A 864 23.80 31.83 19.95
C SER A 864 23.05 32.44 18.78
N PHE A 865 21.79 32.83 18.96
CA PHE A 865 21.04 33.55 17.92
C PHE A 865 21.67 34.90 17.59
N ARG A 866 22.13 35.66 18.58
CA ARG A 866 22.83 36.94 18.35
C ARG A 866 24.10 36.72 17.53
N ALA A 867 24.91 35.72 17.89
CA ALA A 867 26.15 35.40 17.19
C ALA A 867 25.93 34.92 15.76
N LEU A 868 24.96 34.01 15.54
CA LEU A 868 24.68 33.45 14.21
C LEU A 868 24.01 34.44 13.27
N SER A 869 23.07 35.26 13.78
CA SER A 869 22.32 36.21 12.95
C SER A 869 23.02 37.55 12.76
N GLY A 870 23.93 37.93 13.67
CA GLY A 870 24.53 39.26 13.71
C GLY A 870 23.53 40.38 14.07
N LYS A 871 22.27 40.05 14.37
CA LYS A 871 21.25 41.02 14.79
C LYS A 871 21.54 41.52 16.20
N ASN A 872 21.18 42.76 16.49
CA ASN A 872 21.23 43.32 17.84
C ASN A 872 20.04 42.83 18.70
N LEU A 873 20.00 41.52 18.97
CA LEU A 873 18.93 40.89 19.74
C LEU A 873 19.06 41.27 21.22
N SER A 874 17.95 41.57 21.89
CA SER A 874 17.95 41.75 23.35
C SER A 874 18.25 40.42 24.05
N VAL A 875 19.34 40.38 24.82
CA VAL A 875 19.70 39.22 25.63
C VAL A 875 19.46 39.60 27.08
N SER A 876 18.26 39.29 27.56
CA SER A 876 17.83 39.60 28.92
C SER A 876 16.80 38.57 29.36
N GLY A 877 16.73 38.32 30.67
CA GLY A 877 15.80 37.37 31.25
C GLY A 877 16.38 35.95 31.40
N ASN A 878 15.62 35.11 32.06
CA ASN A 878 15.99 33.74 32.42
C ASN A 878 14.77 32.81 32.45
N HIS A 879 13.76 33.12 31.63
CA HIS A 879 12.55 32.35 31.47
C HIS A 879 12.31 32.04 29.98
N ASN A 880 11.68 30.90 29.67
CA ASN A 880 11.45 30.51 28.27
C ASN A 880 10.58 31.51 27.48
N ASN A 881 9.78 32.35 28.14
CA ASN A 881 9.07 33.45 27.49
C ASN A 881 10.02 34.50 26.88
N ASP A 882 11.21 34.69 27.45
CA ASP A 882 12.20 35.62 26.90
C ASP A 882 12.73 35.14 25.53
N LEU A 883 12.63 33.84 25.26
CA LEU A 883 12.93 33.26 23.94
C LEU A 883 11.89 33.65 22.90
N ILE A 884 10.63 33.86 23.29
CA ILE A 884 9.57 34.32 22.37
C ILE A 884 9.92 35.71 21.86
N GLY A 885 10.34 36.62 22.75
CA GLY A 885 10.83 37.94 22.34
C GLY A 885 12.03 37.85 21.38
N THR A 886 12.97 36.94 21.64
CA THR A 886 14.14 36.75 20.77
C THR A 886 13.78 36.18 19.39
N LEU A 887 12.89 35.19 19.36
CA LEU A 887 12.44 34.53 18.13
C LEU A 887 11.49 35.40 17.30
N SER A 888 10.87 36.40 17.92
CA SER A 888 9.97 37.34 17.24
C SER A 888 10.67 38.26 16.24
N GLU A 889 11.98 38.45 16.39
CA GLU A 889 12.83 39.25 15.52
C GLU A 889 13.14 38.58 14.16
N PHE A 890 12.59 37.37 13.92
CA PHE A 890 12.73 36.60 12.68
C PHE A 890 11.38 36.49 11.95
N GLU A 891 11.41 36.18 10.66
CA GLU A 891 10.17 36.14 9.84
C GLU A 891 9.24 35.01 10.28
N SER A 892 9.81 33.85 10.60
CA SER A 892 9.09 32.73 11.17
C SER A 892 10.02 31.86 12.01
N SER A 893 9.50 31.35 13.11
CA SER A 893 10.27 30.57 14.07
C SER A 893 9.49 29.38 14.63
N ALA A 894 10.20 28.37 15.11
CA ALA A 894 9.64 27.25 15.86
C ALA A 894 10.51 26.92 17.08
N ILE A 895 9.88 26.60 18.19
CA ILE A 895 10.54 26.17 19.42
C ILE A 895 9.94 24.86 19.94
N THR A 896 10.80 23.87 20.15
CA THR A 896 10.49 22.57 20.75
C THR A 896 11.17 22.49 22.10
N TYR A 897 10.42 22.39 23.19
CA TYR A 897 10.99 22.48 24.55
C TYR A 897 10.25 21.60 25.56
N LEU A 898 10.91 21.28 26.67
CA LEU A 898 10.30 20.58 27.80
C LEU A 898 9.79 21.59 28.84
N GLY A 899 8.48 21.84 28.89
CA GLY A 899 7.87 22.78 29.82
C GLY A 899 7.76 22.25 31.26
N LYS A 900 8.58 22.74 32.18
CA LYS A 900 8.48 22.47 33.63
C LYS A 900 7.72 23.59 34.37
N GLN A 901 7.26 23.31 35.58
CA GLN A 901 6.60 24.34 36.42
C GLN A 901 7.55 25.55 36.59
N GLY A 902 7.05 26.75 36.29
CA GLY A 902 7.83 27.99 36.35
C GLY A 902 8.76 28.25 35.16
N THR A 903 8.74 27.42 34.10
CA THR A 903 9.46 27.66 32.84
C THR A 903 8.60 27.36 31.60
N ARG A 904 7.27 27.28 31.75
CA ARG A 904 6.35 27.06 30.62
C ARG A 904 6.17 28.35 29.85
N ILE A 905 6.16 28.26 28.53
CA ILE A 905 5.82 29.38 27.66
C ILE A 905 4.30 29.53 27.66
N ASP A 906 3.82 30.73 28.02
CA ASP A 906 2.42 31.13 27.98
C ASP A 906 2.18 32.35 27.07
N GLN A 907 3.24 32.94 26.53
CA GLN A 907 3.16 33.98 25.50
C GLN A 907 2.91 33.37 24.12
N VAL A 908 2.04 34.01 23.35
CA VAL A 908 1.70 33.61 21.98
C VAL A 908 2.07 34.73 21.02
N GLN A 909 2.75 34.38 19.92
CA GLN A 909 2.97 35.27 18.79
C GLN A 909 2.72 34.53 17.48
N GLU A 910 2.19 35.23 16.48
CA GLU A 910 1.68 34.62 15.24
C GLU A 910 2.79 33.98 14.39
N ASN A 911 3.99 34.55 14.38
CA ASN A 911 5.13 34.05 13.62
C ASN A 911 5.94 32.96 14.34
N ILE A 912 5.52 32.51 15.53
CA ILE A 912 6.27 31.55 16.34
C ILE A 912 5.42 30.33 16.67
N ALA A 913 5.86 29.16 16.20
CA ALA A 913 5.25 27.88 16.54
C ALA A 913 5.88 27.30 17.82
N VAL A 914 5.08 27.05 18.85
CA VAL A 914 5.55 26.56 20.16
C VAL A 914 5.08 25.13 20.38
N PHE A 915 6.02 24.22 20.66
CA PHE A 915 5.74 22.81 20.96
C PHE A 915 6.34 22.40 22.31
N ASP A 916 5.47 22.21 23.30
CA ASP A 916 5.84 21.67 24.62
C ASP A 916 5.70 20.15 24.62
N TYR A 917 6.83 19.43 24.49
CA TYR A 917 6.83 17.96 24.52
C TYR A 917 6.74 17.40 25.96
N ASN A 918 6.35 18.25 26.92
CA ASN A 918 5.97 17.88 28.29
C ASN A 918 4.48 18.13 28.59
N ASN A 919 3.63 18.30 27.56
CA ASN A 919 2.20 18.48 27.77
C ASN A 919 1.60 17.26 28.52
N GLN A 920 0.62 17.50 29.40
CA GLN A 920 0.22 16.62 30.52
C GLN A 920 -0.44 15.29 30.11
N HIS A 921 0.27 14.41 29.40
CA HIS A 921 -0.12 13.02 29.23
C HIS A 921 0.37 12.21 30.43
N LYS A 922 -0.53 11.47 31.10
CA LYS A 922 -0.17 10.50 32.13
C LYS A 922 0.51 9.31 31.46
N VAL A 923 1.83 9.36 31.36
CA VAL A 923 2.63 8.23 30.86
C VAL A 923 2.73 7.16 31.95
N SER A 924 2.64 5.88 31.56
CA SER A 924 2.89 4.76 32.46
C SER A 924 4.31 4.87 33.06
N ARG A 925 4.48 4.53 34.34
CA ARG A 925 5.72 4.77 35.11
C ARG A 925 6.98 4.05 34.56
N PHE A 926 6.85 3.25 33.50
CA PHE A 926 7.89 2.35 32.99
C PHE A 926 8.23 2.53 31.51
N GLU A 927 7.56 3.41 30.76
CA GLU A 927 7.88 3.62 29.33
C GLU A 927 8.66 4.92 29.13
N PRO A 928 9.87 4.88 28.53
CA PRO A 928 10.63 6.08 28.20
C PRO A 928 9.83 7.02 27.29
N ARG A 929 9.85 8.30 27.61
CA ARG A 929 9.30 9.39 26.78
C ARG A 929 10.46 10.17 26.18
N ALA A 930 10.36 10.53 24.91
CA ALA A 930 11.34 11.37 24.23
C ALA A 930 10.62 12.39 23.35
N GLY A 931 11.15 13.62 23.30
CA GLY A 931 10.83 14.55 22.22
C GLY A 931 11.85 14.42 21.11
N TYR A 932 11.50 14.79 19.88
CA TYR A 932 12.49 15.08 18.85
C TYR A 932 11.94 16.13 17.87
N SER A 933 12.84 16.81 17.18
CA SER A 933 12.49 17.91 16.29
C SER A 933 13.37 17.89 15.04
N TYR A 934 12.75 18.07 13.90
CA TYR A 934 13.37 18.04 12.58
C TYR A 934 13.06 19.33 11.83
N ALA A 935 14.03 19.87 11.10
CA ALA A 935 13.79 20.84 10.04
C ALA A 935 14.22 20.26 8.69
N LEU A 936 13.31 20.28 7.72
CA LEU A 936 13.59 19.93 6.32
C LEU A 936 13.77 21.21 5.52
N LEU A 937 14.90 21.33 4.85
CA LEU A 937 15.22 22.36 3.88
C LEU A 937 15.31 21.69 2.51
N ALA A 938 14.53 22.15 1.54
CA ALA A 938 14.59 21.61 0.19
C ALA A 938 14.28 22.68 -0.84
N ARG A 939 15.06 22.70 -1.93
CA ARG A 939 14.78 23.53 -3.10
C ARG A 939 14.04 22.68 -4.15
N ASP A 940 12.88 23.18 -4.57
CA ASP A 940 12.01 22.55 -5.57
C ASP A 940 11.47 23.63 -6.52
N ALA A 941 11.68 23.47 -7.83
CA ALA A 941 11.24 24.41 -8.86
C ALA A 941 11.67 25.87 -8.57
N GLY A 942 12.93 26.03 -8.12
CA GLY A 942 13.52 27.32 -7.78
C GLY A 942 13.09 27.91 -6.42
N LYS A 943 12.08 27.36 -5.75
CA LYS A 943 11.61 27.81 -4.43
C LYS A 943 12.22 26.97 -3.31
N ILE A 944 12.56 27.61 -2.20
CA ILE A 944 13.06 26.93 -1.01
C ILE A 944 11.89 26.72 -0.06
N ASN A 945 11.75 25.51 0.45
CA ASN A 945 10.78 25.16 1.47
C ASN A 945 11.53 24.83 2.75
N VAL A 946 11.12 25.47 3.84
CA VAL A 946 11.58 25.13 5.19
C VAL A 946 10.38 24.67 6.01
N LYS A 947 10.40 23.42 6.47
CA LYS A 947 9.34 22.86 7.31
C LYS A 947 9.93 22.27 8.57
N VAL A 948 9.24 22.43 9.68
CA VAL A 948 9.61 21.86 10.97
C VAL A 948 8.57 20.82 11.38
N LEU A 949 9.05 19.70 11.91
CA LEU A 949 8.25 18.65 12.52
C LEU A 949 8.81 18.37 13.91
N SER A 950 7.96 18.43 14.92
CA SER A 950 8.31 18.06 16.29
C SER A 950 7.33 17.01 16.77
N GLU A 951 7.82 15.98 17.44
CA GLU A 951 6.98 14.92 18.00
C GLU A 951 7.38 14.64 19.44
N ASP A 952 6.37 14.41 20.26
CA ASP A 952 6.49 13.90 21.61
C ASP A 952 6.04 12.44 21.59
N VAL A 953 6.89 11.53 22.05
CA VAL A 953 6.64 10.10 21.90
C VAL A 953 6.92 9.28 23.13
N ILE A 954 6.23 8.15 23.23
CA ILE A 954 6.57 7.05 24.13
C ILE A 954 7.25 5.94 23.32
N ILE A 955 8.25 5.32 23.93
CA ILE A 955 9.03 4.25 23.36
C ILE A 955 8.77 2.98 24.15
N ASN A 956 8.29 1.96 23.46
CA ASN A 956 8.17 0.64 24.05
C ASN A 956 9.56 -0.03 24.08
N GLN A 957 10.16 -0.19 25.26
CA GLN A 957 11.53 -0.70 25.41
C GLN A 957 11.75 -2.13 24.87
N ASN A 958 10.69 -2.94 24.76
CA ASN A 958 10.81 -4.32 24.30
C ASN A 958 10.73 -4.43 22.77
N THR A 959 9.94 -3.56 22.14
CA THR A 959 9.66 -3.64 20.70
C THR A 959 10.28 -2.51 19.89
N ASN A 960 10.86 -1.50 20.57
CA ASN A 960 11.31 -0.23 20.00
C ASN A 960 10.22 0.51 19.20
N LYS A 961 8.94 0.11 19.37
CA LYS A 961 7.80 0.78 18.74
C LYS A 961 7.55 2.12 19.41
N ILE A 962 7.19 3.09 18.57
CA ILE A 962 6.92 4.46 18.98
C ILE A 962 5.43 4.71 18.96
N THR A 963 4.94 5.37 20.00
CA THR A 963 3.60 5.96 20.04
C THR A 963 3.75 7.46 20.13
N VAL A 964 3.29 8.18 19.10
CA VAL A 964 3.28 9.64 19.08
C VAL A 964 2.15 10.12 19.99
N LEU A 965 2.51 10.86 21.04
CA LEU A 965 1.59 11.50 21.98
C LEU A 965 1.06 12.82 21.42
N ASP A 966 1.97 13.64 20.88
CA ASP A 966 1.65 14.92 20.28
C ASP A 966 2.61 15.22 19.14
N SER A 967 2.20 16.07 18.20
CA SER A 967 2.99 16.41 17.02
C SER A 967 2.67 17.81 16.52
N MET A 968 3.71 18.60 16.28
CA MET A 968 3.64 19.89 15.61
C MET A 968 4.29 19.80 14.23
N LYS A 969 3.59 20.25 13.19
CA LYS A 969 4.15 20.44 11.85
C LYS A 969 3.87 21.86 11.38
N VAL A 970 4.91 22.61 11.07
CA VAL A 970 4.81 24.01 10.63
C VAL A 970 5.70 24.28 9.42
N ARG A 971 5.32 25.24 8.58
CA ARG A 971 6.15 25.75 7.49
C ARG A 971 6.72 27.11 7.93
N LEU A 972 8.04 27.27 7.84
CA LEU A 972 8.73 28.53 8.19
C LEU A 972 9.08 29.37 6.95
N HIS A 973 9.25 28.75 5.78
CA HIS A 973 9.58 29.43 4.51
C HIS A 973 9.01 28.66 3.31
#